data_AF-A0A7X1P9W8-F1
#
_entry.id   AF-A0A7X1P9W8-F1
#
_cell.length_a   1.000
_cell.length_b   1.000
_cell.length_c   1.000
_cell.angle_alpha   90.00
_cell.angle_beta   90.00
_cell.angle_gamma   90.00
#
_symmetry.space_group_name_H-M   'P 1'
#
loop_
_entity.id
_entity.type
_entity.pdbx_description
1 polymer ?
#
loop_
_entity_poly.entity_id
_entity_poly.type
_entity_poly.pdbx_seq_one_letter_code
_entity_poly.pdbx_strand_id
1 'polypeptide(L)'
;MPFFKSHQDTEKHRGMVATLVLVCPSAHLGGELRVRHGKDEARFASQHLRLDGFRWFAFYADCQHEVCPITEGWRIVLTYDLVVPVGSFAPAAPASAPLLKAMREHFFPGEDIHTRPWVFLLDHEYTQHGLRWSLLKGDDRSRAAALRAAAEALGLTVHLGLVEICQQWTATEDYSSRRRGSEEPLPEDLIDESIAVDYWVGADDRPLRRAALHVRRTDVDSFTDTDKSFLVDEEYEGYMGNYGETLEYWYRRAALVLQTPLAAEVNRFVTEFDAALAAALVLARNGRADELARRLQPAARTLAARCWDQGRKLFRSYAALAVALPDAVHAQALCEGFMWTTFKPADAKALASLSKRWGSTWMLGLLQEWAKSRPSWLGMSAASARASGATLWPRPLGEFVRACTRAGLEFEVIDAMWVQCLAAVREHDVAQKSLSPAERNGSLGQRVDIAAELVAALRLDPERTKKHLIELLHHVRDYPDLYPLLDLRPLIEALPTGRDAPAEAIALTAAVVETLQQALARPDPLPDDFGLRDTEWVCRCADCRLAIDWALSSSAQPLTLAMAESRRSHLITSLRAADAAFGFDVVRKGSPHKLVISKPADLHRRYAARRKVWAEGLTALKSRIRQANSGSKTRLRTSLDL
;
A
#
# COMPACT_ATOMS: atom_id res chain seq x y z
N MET A 1 -41.02 -16.09 -31.88
CA MET A 1 -40.38 -15.67 -30.61
C MET A 1 -40.64 -16.76 -29.58
N PRO A 2 -39.63 -17.26 -28.85
CA PRO A 2 -39.79 -18.34 -27.86
C PRO A 2 -40.82 -17.99 -26.77
N PHE A 3 -41.55 -19.00 -26.28
CA PHE A 3 -42.64 -18.84 -25.30
C PHE A 3 -42.11 -18.79 -23.86
N PHE A 4 -41.02 -19.52 -23.58
CA PHE A 4 -40.10 -19.27 -22.47
C PHE A 4 -38.72 -18.97 -23.04
N LYS A 5 -38.18 -17.79 -22.73
CA LYS A 5 -36.85 -17.38 -23.18
C LYS A 5 -35.77 -18.25 -22.55
N SER A 6 -34.60 -18.32 -23.20
CA SER A 6 -33.42 -18.98 -22.65
C SER A 6 -33.12 -18.47 -21.25
N HIS A 7 -33.07 -19.38 -20.28
CA HIS A 7 -32.73 -19.10 -18.90
C HIS A 7 -32.08 -20.33 -18.26
N GLN A 8 -31.49 -20.13 -17.09
CA GLN A 8 -30.92 -21.17 -16.25
C GLN A 8 -31.73 -21.28 -14.97
N ASP A 9 -31.92 -22.50 -14.46
CA ASP A 9 -32.66 -22.69 -13.22
C ASP A 9 -31.81 -22.26 -12.02
N THR A 10 -32.41 -21.48 -11.12
CA THR A 10 -31.78 -21.20 -9.82
C THR A 10 -31.93 -22.40 -8.89
N GLU A 11 -30.87 -22.75 -8.17
CA GLU A 11 -30.89 -23.79 -7.13
C GLU A 11 -31.74 -23.34 -5.93
N LYS A 12 -33.01 -23.77 -5.86
CA LYS A 12 -33.99 -23.31 -4.84
C LYS A 12 -33.86 -24.01 -3.49
N HIS A 13 -33.30 -25.22 -3.48
CA HIS A 13 -33.26 -26.10 -2.32
C HIS A 13 -31.86 -26.66 -2.10
N ARG A 14 -31.51 -26.91 -0.83
CA ARG A 14 -30.25 -27.53 -0.48
C ARG A 14 -30.19 -28.94 -1.09
N GLY A 15 -29.17 -29.20 -1.91
CA GLY A 15 -28.96 -30.48 -2.57
C GLY A 15 -29.65 -30.63 -3.92
N MET A 16 -30.35 -29.60 -4.41
CA MET A 16 -30.86 -29.57 -5.78
C MET A 16 -29.69 -29.61 -6.77
N VAL A 17 -29.75 -30.51 -7.76
CA VAL A 17 -28.71 -30.66 -8.79
C VAL A 17 -29.24 -30.55 -10.21
N ALA A 18 -30.54 -30.83 -10.41
CA ALA A 18 -31.15 -30.95 -11.71
C ALA A 18 -32.66 -30.68 -11.64
N THR A 19 -33.27 -30.48 -12.81
CA THR A 19 -34.72 -30.32 -12.98
C THR A 19 -35.24 -31.51 -13.79
N LEU A 20 -36.38 -32.08 -13.36
CA LEU A 20 -37.13 -33.11 -14.07
C LEU A 20 -38.44 -32.51 -14.58
N VAL A 21 -38.63 -32.53 -15.90
CA VAL A 21 -39.86 -32.08 -16.56
C VAL A 21 -40.63 -33.30 -17.05
N LEU A 22 -41.83 -33.53 -16.52
CA LEU A 22 -42.79 -34.51 -17.02
C LEU A 22 -43.83 -33.80 -17.89
N VAL A 23 -43.82 -34.06 -19.20
CA VAL A 23 -44.86 -33.62 -20.11
C VAL A 23 -46.02 -34.60 -20.04
N CYS A 24 -47.16 -34.09 -19.58
CA CYS A 24 -48.39 -34.87 -19.50
C CYS A 24 -48.92 -35.17 -20.91
N PRO A 25 -49.60 -36.31 -21.11
CA PRO A 25 -50.29 -36.58 -22.37
C PRO A 25 -51.44 -35.59 -22.56
N SER A 26 -51.14 -34.47 -23.22
CA SER A 26 -52.09 -33.42 -23.60
C SER A 26 -51.86 -33.06 -25.08
N ALA A 27 -52.92 -32.99 -25.88
CA ALA A 27 -52.77 -32.76 -27.32
C ALA A 27 -52.18 -31.37 -27.61
N HIS A 28 -50.99 -31.32 -28.23
CA HIS A 28 -50.32 -30.08 -28.61
C HIS A 28 -49.26 -30.29 -29.72
N LEU A 29 -49.00 -29.21 -30.46
CA LEU A 29 -47.93 -29.07 -31.47
C LEU A 29 -46.94 -27.98 -31.07
N GLY A 30 -45.66 -28.18 -31.42
CA GLY A 30 -44.58 -27.30 -30.99
C GLY A 30 -44.16 -27.57 -29.54
N GLY A 31 -43.66 -26.55 -28.84
CA GLY A 31 -43.24 -26.71 -27.43
C GLY A 31 -41.89 -27.42 -27.22
N GLU A 32 -41.07 -27.57 -28.26
CA GLU A 32 -39.74 -28.21 -28.18
C GLU A 32 -38.92 -27.60 -27.04
N LEU A 33 -38.35 -28.47 -26.18
CA LEU A 33 -37.41 -28.06 -25.15
C LEU A 33 -36.01 -28.08 -25.76
N ARG A 34 -35.34 -26.93 -25.76
CA ARG A 34 -33.92 -26.85 -26.12
C ARG A 34 -33.12 -26.70 -24.84
N VAL A 35 -32.09 -27.53 -24.71
CA VAL A 35 -31.18 -27.51 -23.56
C VAL A 35 -29.77 -27.36 -24.09
N ARG A 36 -29.04 -26.40 -23.56
CA ARG A 36 -27.65 -26.10 -23.90
C ARG A 36 -26.78 -26.28 -22.66
N HIS A 37 -25.65 -26.97 -22.84
CA HIS A 37 -24.64 -27.18 -21.82
C HIS A 37 -23.26 -26.97 -22.46
N GLY A 38 -22.60 -25.86 -22.11
CA GLY A 38 -21.40 -25.41 -22.83
C GLY A 38 -21.69 -25.22 -24.32
N LYS A 39 -20.94 -25.93 -25.18
CA LYS A 39 -21.06 -25.88 -26.64
C LYS A 39 -22.12 -26.84 -27.22
N ASP A 40 -22.63 -27.76 -26.41
CA ASP A 40 -23.58 -28.77 -26.85
C ASP A 40 -25.03 -28.26 -26.74
N GLU A 41 -25.83 -28.46 -27.79
CA GLU A 41 -27.27 -28.19 -27.80
C GLU A 41 -28.04 -29.47 -28.10
N ALA A 42 -28.99 -29.82 -27.22
CA ALA A 42 -29.93 -30.90 -27.40
C ALA A 42 -31.34 -30.36 -27.59
N ARG A 43 -32.10 -30.98 -28.49
CA ARG A 43 -33.49 -30.62 -28.79
C ARG A 43 -34.40 -31.80 -28.48
N PHE A 44 -35.39 -31.54 -27.65
CA PHE A 44 -36.31 -32.56 -27.16
C PHE A 44 -37.73 -32.25 -27.60
N ALA A 45 -38.27 -33.09 -28.47
CA ALA A 45 -39.65 -32.98 -28.92
C ALA A 45 -40.62 -33.25 -27.76
N SER A 46 -41.47 -32.27 -27.45
CA SER A 46 -42.48 -32.40 -26.39
C SER A 46 -43.89 -32.69 -26.91
N GLN A 47 -44.10 -32.56 -28.23
CA GLN A 47 -45.41 -32.69 -28.88
C GLN A 47 -46.11 -34.02 -28.59
N HIS A 48 -47.43 -33.96 -28.43
CA HIS A 48 -48.31 -35.10 -28.25
C HIS A 48 -49.40 -35.10 -29.31
N LEU A 49 -49.21 -35.93 -30.34
CA LEU A 49 -50.19 -36.18 -31.40
C LEU A 49 -51.26 -37.20 -30.97
N ARG A 50 -50.94 -38.01 -29.97
CA ARG A 50 -51.79 -39.00 -29.31
C ARG A 50 -51.58 -38.90 -27.80
N LEU A 51 -52.57 -39.33 -27.02
CA LEU A 51 -52.52 -39.29 -25.55
C LEU A 51 -51.82 -40.55 -24.99
N ASP A 52 -50.62 -40.84 -25.51
CA ASP A 52 -49.84 -42.04 -25.24
C ASP A 52 -48.68 -41.77 -24.27
N GLY A 53 -48.97 -41.84 -22.97
CA GLY A 53 -47.97 -41.83 -21.89
C GLY A 53 -47.33 -40.46 -21.61
N PHE A 54 -46.50 -40.41 -20.56
CA PHE A 54 -45.70 -39.23 -20.24
C PHE A 54 -44.42 -39.20 -21.08
N ARG A 55 -44.00 -38.00 -21.51
CA ARG A 55 -42.62 -37.75 -21.95
C ARG A 55 -41.88 -37.09 -20.82
N TRP A 56 -40.60 -37.38 -20.64
CA TRP A 56 -39.82 -36.77 -19.58
C TRP A 56 -38.42 -36.37 -20.04
N PHE A 57 -37.93 -35.29 -19.44
CA PHE A 57 -36.58 -34.77 -19.65
C PHE A 57 -35.99 -34.42 -18.28
N ALA A 58 -34.71 -34.73 -18.09
CA ALA A 58 -33.96 -34.24 -16.95
C ALA A 58 -32.68 -33.57 -17.43
N PHE A 59 -32.34 -32.43 -16.83
CA PHE A 59 -31.14 -31.67 -17.14
C PHE A 59 -30.61 -31.02 -15.87
N TYR A 60 -29.29 -30.78 -15.80
CA TYR A 60 -28.69 -30.15 -14.64
C TYR A 60 -29.16 -28.70 -14.49
N ALA A 61 -29.13 -28.19 -13.25
CA ALA A 61 -29.58 -26.83 -12.96
C ALA A 61 -28.74 -25.76 -13.70
N ASP A 62 -27.49 -26.07 -14.07
CA ASP A 62 -26.59 -25.22 -14.85
C ASP A 62 -26.80 -25.26 -16.37
N CYS A 63 -27.76 -26.06 -16.87
CA CYS A 63 -28.08 -26.02 -18.29
C CYS A 63 -28.97 -24.81 -18.61
N GLN A 64 -28.58 -24.02 -19.63
CA GLN A 64 -29.48 -23.04 -20.23
C GLN A 64 -30.57 -23.78 -21.00
N HIS A 65 -31.82 -23.38 -20.84
CA HIS A 65 -32.91 -24.01 -21.54
C HIS A 65 -34.00 -23.02 -21.96
N GLU A 66 -34.66 -23.33 -23.08
CA GLU A 66 -35.80 -22.58 -23.59
C GLU A 66 -36.90 -23.53 -24.08
N VAL A 67 -38.14 -23.05 -24.04
CA VAL A 67 -39.28 -23.76 -24.62
C VAL A 67 -39.73 -23.00 -25.86
N CYS A 68 -39.60 -23.66 -27.00
CA CYS A 68 -40.11 -23.16 -28.26
C CYS A 68 -41.64 -22.95 -28.19
N PRO A 69 -42.21 -22.07 -29.04
CA PRO A 69 -43.64 -21.79 -28.99
C PRO A 69 -44.49 -23.04 -29.23
N ILE A 70 -45.59 -23.11 -28.50
CA ILE A 70 -46.69 -24.02 -28.80
C ILE A 70 -47.48 -23.38 -29.94
N THR A 71 -47.64 -24.10 -31.04
CA THR A 71 -48.36 -23.59 -32.21
C THR A 71 -49.84 -23.93 -32.14
N GLU A 72 -50.19 -25.09 -31.57
CA GLU A 72 -51.56 -25.56 -31.41
C GLU A 72 -51.74 -26.38 -30.12
N GLY A 73 -52.93 -26.32 -29.52
CA GLY A 73 -53.28 -27.12 -28.34
C GLY A 73 -52.71 -26.60 -27.02
N TRP A 74 -52.65 -27.47 -26.01
CA TRP A 74 -52.23 -27.13 -24.65
C TRP A 74 -51.16 -28.10 -24.16
N ARG A 75 -49.99 -27.58 -23.76
CA ARG A 75 -48.90 -28.36 -23.15
C ARG A 75 -49.00 -28.27 -21.63
N ILE A 76 -49.28 -29.39 -20.97
CA ILE A 76 -49.33 -29.48 -19.51
C ILE A 76 -48.07 -30.17 -19.02
N VAL A 77 -47.34 -29.55 -18.09
CA VAL A 77 -46.11 -30.11 -17.51
C VAL A 77 -46.12 -30.10 -15.99
N LEU A 78 -45.47 -31.11 -15.41
CA LEU A 78 -45.08 -31.15 -14.02
C LEU A 78 -43.57 -31.02 -13.95
N THR A 79 -43.09 -29.99 -13.26
CA THR A 79 -41.65 -29.74 -13.08
C THR A 79 -41.28 -30.05 -11.64
N TYR A 80 -40.25 -30.87 -11.45
CA TYR A 80 -39.72 -31.27 -10.15
C TYR A 80 -38.26 -30.90 -10.03
N ASP A 81 -37.86 -30.41 -8.86
CA ASP A 81 -36.45 -30.22 -8.51
C ASP A 81 -35.87 -31.57 -8.04
N LEU A 82 -34.78 -32.03 -8.67
CA LEU A 82 -34.08 -33.24 -8.30
C LEU A 82 -33.05 -32.94 -7.21
N VAL A 83 -33.27 -33.50 -6.02
CA VAL A 83 -32.48 -33.24 -4.82
C VAL A 83 -31.70 -34.50 -4.42
N VAL A 84 -30.38 -34.37 -4.27
CA VAL A 84 -29.51 -35.43 -3.75
C VAL A 84 -29.55 -35.41 -2.21
N PRO A 85 -29.88 -36.53 -1.54
CA PRO A 85 -29.87 -36.60 -0.09
C PRO A 85 -28.49 -36.32 0.50
N VAL A 86 -28.46 -35.58 1.61
CA VAL A 86 -27.22 -35.27 2.34
C VAL A 86 -26.58 -36.57 2.84
N GLY A 87 -25.30 -36.79 2.53
CA GLY A 87 -24.53 -37.95 3.02
C GLY A 87 -24.44 -39.14 2.06
N SER A 88 -24.99 -39.06 0.84
CA SER A 88 -24.89 -40.14 -0.16
C SER A 88 -23.55 -40.22 -0.89
N PHE A 89 -22.46 -39.70 -0.31
CA PHE A 89 -21.12 -39.79 -0.91
C PHE A 89 -20.54 -41.18 -0.62
N ALA A 90 -20.42 -42.02 -1.65
CA ALA A 90 -19.77 -43.32 -1.54
C ALA A 90 -18.24 -43.15 -1.50
N PRO A 91 -17.50 -43.99 -0.74
CA PRO A 91 -16.04 -43.93 -0.70
C PRO A 91 -15.41 -44.31 -2.04
N ALA A 92 -14.17 -43.82 -2.19
CA ALA A 92 -13.31 -43.81 -3.35
C ALA A 92 -13.22 -45.12 -4.15
N ALA A 93 -13.28 -44.99 -5.48
CA ALA A 93 -12.63 -45.95 -6.36
C ALA A 93 -11.12 -45.96 -6.05
N PRO A 94 -10.43 -47.12 -6.12
CA PRO A 94 -8.99 -47.18 -5.88
C PRO A 94 -8.25 -46.24 -6.82
N ALA A 95 -7.26 -45.52 -6.28
CA ALA A 95 -6.48 -44.57 -7.07
C ALA A 95 -5.78 -45.31 -8.23
N SER A 96 -5.98 -44.78 -9.44
CA SER A 96 -5.38 -45.31 -10.67
C SER A 96 -3.85 -45.20 -10.58
N ALA A 97 -3.13 -46.29 -10.84
CA ALA A 97 -1.66 -46.31 -10.76
C ALA A 97 -0.97 -45.28 -11.70
N PRO A 98 -1.41 -45.10 -12.96
CA PRO A 98 -0.93 -44.01 -13.81
C PRO A 98 -1.15 -42.61 -13.21
N LEU A 99 -2.31 -42.35 -12.62
CA LEU A 99 -2.62 -41.06 -12.01
C LEU A 99 -1.74 -40.79 -10.78
N LEU A 100 -1.57 -41.79 -9.92
CA LEU A 100 -0.66 -41.72 -8.77
C LEU A 100 0.77 -41.40 -9.19
N LYS A 101 1.26 -42.03 -10.26
CA LYS A 101 2.60 -41.79 -10.80
C LYS A 101 2.73 -40.34 -11.28
N ALA A 102 1.80 -39.87 -12.11
CA ALA A 102 1.82 -38.50 -12.65
C ALA A 102 1.73 -37.44 -11.54
N MET A 103 0.83 -37.62 -10.56
CA MET A 103 0.71 -36.70 -9.43
C MET A 103 1.96 -36.71 -8.56
N ARG A 104 2.59 -37.89 -8.35
CA ARG A 104 3.86 -37.96 -7.62
C ARG A 104 4.96 -37.18 -8.32
N GLU A 105 5.10 -37.34 -9.63
CA GLU A 105 6.10 -36.61 -10.44
C GLU A 105 5.86 -35.08 -10.40
N HIS A 106 4.59 -34.65 -10.37
CA HIS A 106 4.24 -33.23 -10.29
C HIS A 106 4.52 -32.62 -8.91
N PHE A 107 4.06 -33.26 -7.83
CA PHE A 107 4.16 -32.70 -6.47
C PHE A 107 5.49 -32.96 -5.78
N PHE A 108 6.22 -33.99 -6.21
CA PHE A 108 7.51 -34.41 -5.65
C PHE A 108 8.55 -34.66 -6.76
N PRO A 109 8.93 -33.62 -7.51
CA PRO A 109 9.91 -33.77 -8.59
C PRO A 109 11.31 -34.02 -8.03
N GLY A 110 11.76 -35.28 -8.06
CA GLY A 110 13.07 -35.66 -7.54
C GLY A 110 13.14 -35.61 -6.01
N GLU A 111 14.08 -34.84 -5.46
CA GLU A 111 14.19 -34.59 -4.02
C GLU A 111 13.43 -33.33 -3.55
N ASP A 112 12.88 -32.55 -4.48
CA ASP A 112 12.16 -31.31 -4.19
C ASP A 112 10.68 -31.55 -3.90
N ILE A 113 10.09 -30.65 -3.10
CA ILE A 113 8.66 -30.63 -2.79
C ILE A 113 8.03 -29.41 -3.45
N HIS A 114 6.96 -29.63 -4.22
CA HIS A 114 6.22 -28.54 -4.84
C HIS A 114 5.57 -27.64 -3.77
N THR A 115 5.85 -26.33 -3.83
CA THR A 115 5.43 -25.33 -2.81
C THR A 115 4.21 -24.51 -3.20
N ARG A 116 3.68 -24.72 -4.41
CA ARG A 116 2.50 -24.02 -4.95
C ARG A 116 1.29 -24.95 -5.00
N PRO A 117 0.05 -24.41 -4.98
CA PRO A 117 -1.14 -25.21 -5.25
C PRO A 117 -1.21 -25.59 -6.72
N TRP A 118 -1.81 -26.74 -7.01
CA TRP A 118 -2.30 -27.08 -8.35
C TRP A 118 -3.82 -26.96 -8.35
N VAL A 119 -4.36 -26.21 -9.30
CA VAL A 119 -5.80 -25.91 -9.41
C VAL A 119 -6.34 -26.59 -10.67
N PHE A 120 -7.28 -27.51 -10.49
CA PHE A 120 -7.90 -28.23 -11.60
C PHE A 120 -9.35 -27.78 -11.78
N LEU A 121 -9.64 -27.03 -12.86
CA LEU A 121 -10.97 -26.47 -13.11
C LEU A 121 -11.95 -27.57 -13.55
N LEU A 122 -13.17 -27.47 -13.04
CA LEU A 122 -14.29 -28.36 -13.31
C LEU A 122 -15.12 -27.88 -14.50
N ASP A 123 -15.83 -28.80 -15.15
CA ASP A 123 -16.55 -28.54 -16.39
C ASP A 123 -17.97 -27.98 -16.15
N HIS A 124 -18.62 -28.33 -15.04
CA HIS A 124 -19.93 -27.78 -14.70
C HIS A 124 -19.84 -26.44 -13.99
N GLU A 125 -20.93 -25.66 -14.11
CA GLU A 125 -21.10 -24.45 -13.30
C GLU A 125 -21.63 -24.82 -11.90
N TYR A 126 -21.04 -24.18 -10.89
CA TYR A 126 -21.46 -24.34 -9.50
C TYR A 126 -21.57 -23.00 -8.79
N THR A 127 -22.66 -22.85 -8.05
CA THR A 127 -22.83 -21.73 -7.11
C THR A 127 -22.09 -22.02 -5.79
N GLN A 128 -21.97 -21.02 -4.92
CA GLN A 128 -21.46 -21.23 -3.55
C GLN A 128 -22.33 -22.23 -2.75
N HIS A 129 -23.63 -22.30 -3.06
CA HIS A 129 -24.55 -23.25 -2.44
C HIS A 129 -24.41 -24.66 -3.01
N GLY A 130 -24.24 -24.78 -4.33
CA GLY A 130 -24.15 -26.05 -5.06
C GLY A 130 -22.78 -26.72 -5.04
N LEU A 131 -21.68 -25.98 -4.82
CA LEU A 131 -20.33 -26.56 -4.78
C LEU A 131 -20.11 -27.38 -3.51
N ARG A 132 -20.38 -28.69 -3.59
CA ARG A 132 -20.21 -29.66 -2.52
C ARG A 132 -19.74 -30.99 -3.10
N TRP A 133 -18.94 -31.75 -2.36
CA TRP A 133 -18.40 -33.04 -2.78
C TRP A 133 -19.49 -34.03 -3.17
N SER A 134 -20.61 -34.04 -2.44
CA SER A 134 -21.75 -34.93 -2.74
C SER A 134 -22.60 -34.46 -3.93
N LEU A 135 -22.48 -33.19 -4.32
CA LEU A 135 -23.31 -32.53 -5.33
C LEU A 135 -22.60 -32.32 -6.67
N LEU A 136 -21.35 -32.77 -6.82
CA LEU A 136 -20.65 -32.71 -8.09
C LEU A 136 -21.46 -33.42 -9.19
N LYS A 137 -21.53 -32.77 -10.35
CA LYS A 137 -22.37 -33.14 -11.50
C LYS A 137 -21.52 -33.89 -12.53
N GLY A 138 -22.16 -34.80 -13.26
CA GLY A 138 -21.56 -35.49 -14.41
C GLY A 138 -20.14 -36.03 -14.16
N ASP A 139 -19.25 -35.74 -15.11
CA ASP A 139 -17.87 -36.18 -15.11
C ASP A 139 -17.05 -35.60 -13.96
N ASP A 140 -17.36 -34.39 -13.49
CA ASP A 140 -16.65 -33.74 -12.37
C ASP A 140 -16.68 -34.62 -11.14
N ARG A 141 -17.80 -35.30 -10.88
CA ARG A 141 -17.92 -36.25 -9.76
C ARG A 141 -16.88 -37.36 -9.84
N SER A 142 -16.74 -37.96 -11.02
CA SER A 142 -15.83 -39.09 -11.22
C SER A 142 -14.36 -38.65 -11.18
N ARG A 143 -14.05 -37.51 -11.81
CA ARG A 143 -12.71 -36.91 -11.85
C ARG A 143 -12.26 -36.43 -10.48
N ALA A 144 -13.13 -35.73 -9.76
CA ALA A 144 -12.86 -35.28 -8.40
C ALA A 144 -12.64 -36.46 -7.44
N ALA A 145 -13.41 -37.54 -7.57
CA ALA A 145 -13.21 -38.74 -6.77
C ALA A 145 -11.86 -39.41 -7.06
N ALA A 146 -11.46 -39.53 -8.33
CA ALA A 146 -10.17 -40.09 -8.72
C ALA A 146 -8.98 -39.25 -8.23
N LEU A 147 -9.03 -37.93 -8.41
CA LEU A 147 -8.01 -36.99 -7.95
C LEU A 147 -7.91 -36.97 -6.42
N ARG A 148 -9.05 -36.99 -5.71
CA ARG A 148 -9.09 -37.06 -4.24
C ARG A 148 -8.48 -38.37 -3.72
N ALA A 149 -8.82 -39.51 -4.31
CA ALA A 149 -8.23 -40.80 -3.92
C ALA A 149 -6.71 -40.81 -4.11
N ALA A 150 -6.23 -40.27 -5.23
CA ALA A 150 -4.79 -40.16 -5.50
C ALA A 150 -4.09 -39.16 -4.55
N ALA A 151 -4.74 -38.04 -4.24
CA ALA A 151 -4.26 -37.05 -3.29
C ALA A 151 -4.11 -37.63 -1.88
N GLU A 152 -5.13 -38.35 -1.40
CA GLU A 152 -5.13 -39.03 -0.09
C GLU A 152 -4.00 -40.07 -0.01
N ALA A 153 -3.79 -40.86 -1.06
CA ALA A 153 -2.70 -41.83 -1.13
C ALA A 153 -1.29 -41.21 -1.12
N LEU A 154 -1.16 -39.94 -1.55
CA LEU A 154 0.10 -39.18 -1.56
C LEU A 154 0.24 -38.25 -0.34
N GLY A 155 -0.75 -38.22 0.56
CA GLY A 155 -0.75 -37.32 1.73
C GLY A 155 -0.91 -35.84 1.36
N LEU A 156 -1.50 -35.54 0.21
CA LEU A 156 -1.82 -34.18 -0.22
C LEU A 156 -3.09 -33.70 0.47
N THR A 157 -3.21 -32.38 0.61
CA THR A 157 -4.47 -31.73 1.01
C THR A 157 -5.28 -31.38 -0.22
N VAL A 158 -6.59 -31.60 -0.14
CA VAL A 158 -7.53 -31.33 -1.24
C VAL A 158 -8.73 -30.52 -0.75
N HIS A 159 -9.09 -29.51 -1.51
CA HIS A 159 -10.25 -28.67 -1.28
C HIS A 159 -11.03 -28.52 -2.59
N LEU A 160 -12.33 -28.22 -2.50
CA LEU A 160 -13.02 -27.59 -3.62
C LEU A 160 -12.90 -26.09 -3.47
N GLY A 161 -12.90 -25.36 -4.57
CA GLY A 161 -13.00 -23.91 -4.55
C GLY A 161 -13.77 -23.36 -5.74
N LEU A 162 -14.21 -22.11 -5.62
CA LEU A 162 -14.59 -21.32 -6.78
C LEU A 162 -13.40 -20.43 -7.14
N VAL A 163 -13.16 -20.35 -8.44
CA VAL A 163 -12.05 -19.63 -9.06
C VAL A 163 -12.65 -18.51 -9.88
N GLU A 164 -12.18 -17.31 -9.62
CA GLU A 164 -12.40 -16.14 -10.47
C GLU A 164 -11.21 -16.02 -11.43
N ILE A 165 -11.50 -15.83 -12.71
CA ILE A 165 -10.51 -15.56 -13.74
C ILE A 165 -10.89 -14.21 -14.35
N CYS A 166 -10.03 -13.22 -14.21
CA CYS A 166 -10.21 -11.90 -14.80
C CYS A 166 -9.18 -11.71 -15.90
N GLN A 167 -9.63 -11.44 -17.13
CA GLN A 167 -8.78 -11.21 -18.29
C GLN A 167 -9.00 -9.81 -18.83
N GLN A 168 -7.91 -9.07 -19.02
CA GLN A 168 -7.91 -7.75 -19.62
C GLN A 168 -7.32 -7.82 -21.02
N TRP A 169 -8.04 -7.30 -22.01
CA TRP A 169 -7.67 -7.34 -23.43
C TRP A 169 -7.61 -5.94 -24.02
N THR A 170 -6.78 -5.73 -25.04
CA THR A 170 -6.96 -4.60 -25.96
C THR A 170 -8.23 -4.82 -26.78
N ALA A 171 -8.90 -3.73 -27.11
CA ALA A 171 -10.10 -3.74 -27.95
C ALA A 171 -9.86 -2.98 -29.25
N THR A 172 -10.42 -3.49 -30.35
CA THR A 172 -10.45 -2.77 -31.63
C THR A 172 -11.89 -2.56 -32.09
N GLU A 173 -12.20 -1.32 -32.50
CA GLU A 173 -13.40 -1.03 -33.27
C GLU A 173 -13.25 -1.67 -34.67
N ASP A 174 -14.14 -2.61 -35.03
CA ASP A 174 -14.26 -3.05 -36.42
C ASP A 174 -14.92 -1.93 -37.25
N TYR A 175 -14.10 -1.06 -37.85
CA TYR A 175 -14.54 0.04 -38.72
C TYR A 175 -15.41 -0.40 -39.91
N SER A 176 -15.48 -1.70 -40.24
CA SER A 176 -16.31 -2.23 -41.32
C SER A 176 -17.78 -2.50 -40.91
N SER A 177 -18.07 -2.60 -39.61
CA SER A 177 -19.36 -3.01 -39.04
C SER A 177 -20.42 -1.89 -38.94
N ARG A 178 -20.04 -0.61 -39.05
CA ARG A 178 -20.96 0.55 -38.97
C ARG A 178 -22.11 0.54 -40.00
N ARG A 179 -22.03 -0.30 -41.06
CA ARG A 179 -23.12 -0.47 -42.04
C ARG A 179 -24.19 -1.51 -41.65
N ARG A 180 -24.01 -2.29 -40.57
CA ARG A 180 -24.91 -3.41 -40.21
C ARG A 180 -25.45 -3.41 -38.77
N GLY A 181 -25.07 -2.45 -37.93
CA GLY A 181 -25.74 -2.22 -36.64
C GLY A 181 -25.42 -3.24 -35.53
N SER A 182 -24.24 -3.84 -35.52
CA SER A 182 -23.72 -4.58 -34.35
C SER A 182 -22.52 -3.82 -33.78
N GLU A 183 -22.69 -3.22 -32.59
CA GLU A 183 -21.77 -2.29 -31.92
C GLU A 183 -20.96 -2.96 -30.80
N GLU A 184 -20.47 -4.19 -30.98
CA GLU A 184 -19.68 -4.85 -29.93
C GLU A 184 -18.18 -4.87 -30.27
N PRO A 185 -17.33 -4.23 -29.44
CA PRO A 185 -15.88 -4.25 -29.62
C PRO A 185 -15.34 -5.68 -29.44
N LEU A 186 -14.30 -6.04 -30.21
CA LEU A 186 -13.71 -7.38 -30.19
C LEU A 186 -12.36 -7.37 -29.43
N PRO A 187 -12.09 -8.38 -28.59
CA PRO A 187 -10.80 -8.53 -27.94
C PRO A 187 -9.72 -8.92 -28.95
N GLU A 188 -8.54 -8.29 -28.86
CA GLU A 188 -7.41 -8.54 -29.74
C GLU A 188 -6.25 -9.21 -28.98
N ASP A 189 -5.52 -8.46 -28.15
CA ASP A 189 -4.35 -8.95 -27.40
C ASP A 189 -4.62 -8.99 -25.90
N LEU A 190 -4.28 -10.10 -25.25
CA LEU A 190 -4.36 -10.22 -23.78
C LEU A 190 -3.27 -9.36 -23.14
N ILE A 191 -3.69 -8.40 -22.31
CA ILE A 191 -2.83 -7.50 -21.55
C ILE A 191 -2.42 -8.16 -20.23
N ASP A 192 -3.40 -8.63 -19.46
CA ASP A 192 -3.17 -9.24 -18.15
C ASP A 192 -4.23 -10.31 -17.85
N GLU A 193 -3.86 -11.30 -17.05
CA GLU A 193 -4.74 -12.34 -16.55
C GLU A 193 -4.47 -12.57 -15.06
N SER A 194 -5.52 -12.44 -14.26
CA SER A 194 -5.48 -12.76 -12.84
C SER A 194 -6.42 -13.93 -12.53
N ILE A 195 -5.92 -14.88 -11.73
CA ILE A 195 -6.67 -16.07 -11.32
C ILE A 195 -6.63 -16.16 -9.80
N ALA A 196 -7.81 -16.22 -9.17
CA ALA A 196 -7.92 -16.25 -7.71
C ALA A 196 -8.94 -17.30 -7.23
N VAL A 197 -8.55 -18.10 -6.24
CA VAL A 197 -9.48 -18.97 -5.49
C VAL A 197 -9.99 -18.21 -4.28
N ASP A 198 -11.27 -17.86 -4.25
CA ASP A 198 -11.86 -16.96 -3.24
C ASP A 198 -12.95 -17.61 -2.37
N TYR A 199 -13.49 -18.76 -2.80
CA TYR A 199 -14.41 -19.60 -2.02
C TYR A 199 -13.84 -21.00 -1.86
N TRP A 200 -13.98 -21.58 -0.67
CA TRP A 200 -13.31 -22.82 -0.29
C TRP A 200 -14.26 -23.77 0.40
N VAL A 201 -14.15 -25.07 0.09
CA VAL A 201 -14.88 -26.16 0.77
C VAL A 201 -13.88 -27.25 1.16
N GLY A 202 -13.91 -27.61 2.45
CA GLY A 202 -13.08 -28.65 3.02
C GLY A 202 -13.44 -30.05 2.54
N ALA A 203 -12.56 -31.02 2.81
CA ALA A 203 -12.79 -32.42 2.49
C ALA A 203 -14.00 -33.05 3.23
N ASP A 204 -14.47 -32.38 4.28
CA ASP A 204 -15.66 -32.69 5.10
C ASP A 204 -16.95 -32.02 4.58
N ASP A 205 -16.90 -31.43 3.38
CA ASP A 205 -18.01 -30.77 2.70
C ASP A 205 -18.50 -29.47 3.37
N ARG A 206 -17.67 -28.89 4.25
CA ARG A 206 -17.96 -27.62 4.92
C ARG A 206 -17.27 -26.43 4.26
N PRO A 207 -17.96 -25.30 4.07
CA PRO A 207 -17.31 -24.06 3.62
C PRO A 207 -16.22 -23.62 4.60
N LEU A 208 -15.09 -23.16 4.07
CA LEU A 208 -13.96 -22.63 4.84
C LEU A 208 -13.87 -21.12 4.64
N ARG A 209 -13.64 -20.38 5.72
CA ARG A 209 -13.44 -18.93 5.67
C ARG A 209 -11.96 -18.63 5.44
N ARG A 210 -11.61 -18.31 4.19
CA ARG A 210 -10.25 -18.00 3.73
C ARG A 210 -10.26 -16.75 2.87
N ALA A 211 -9.20 -15.95 2.92
CA ALA A 211 -8.98 -14.88 1.95
C ALA A 211 -8.64 -15.48 0.58
N ALA A 212 -8.79 -14.68 -0.48
CA ALA A 212 -8.50 -15.10 -1.84
C ALA A 212 -7.02 -15.49 -2.03
N LEU A 213 -6.78 -16.61 -2.72
CA LEU A 213 -5.45 -17.08 -3.08
C LEU A 213 -5.24 -16.89 -4.57
N HIS A 214 -4.31 -16.00 -4.93
CA HIS A 214 -3.92 -15.80 -6.32
C HIS A 214 -3.01 -16.96 -6.76
N VAL A 215 -3.28 -17.51 -7.93
CA VAL A 215 -2.55 -18.63 -8.52
C VAL A 215 -2.06 -18.26 -9.91
N ARG A 216 -0.99 -18.91 -10.36
CA ARG A 216 -0.43 -18.65 -11.69
C ARG A 216 -1.15 -19.50 -12.71
N ARG A 217 -1.29 -19.00 -13.94
CA ARG A 217 -1.85 -19.76 -15.06
C ARG A 217 -1.15 -21.09 -15.32
N THR A 218 0.15 -21.18 -15.05
CA THR A 218 0.96 -22.43 -15.17
C THR A 218 0.59 -23.51 -14.15
N ASP A 219 -0.11 -23.13 -13.08
CA ASP A 219 -0.52 -24.02 -12.00
C ASP A 219 -2.01 -24.35 -12.08
N VAL A 220 -2.66 -23.96 -13.19
CA VAL A 220 -4.09 -24.18 -13.45
C VAL A 220 -4.26 -25.03 -14.71
N ASP A 221 -5.00 -26.13 -14.58
CA ASP A 221 -5.33 -27.04 -15.68
C ASP A 221 -6.84 -27.30 -15.75
N SER A 222 -7.33 -27.67 -16.92
CA SER A 222 -8.72 -28.00 -17.17
C SER A 222 -8.84 -28.98 -18.34
N PHE A 223 -9.93 -29.76 -18.41
CA PHE A 223 -10.24 -30.56 -19.60
C PHE A 223 -10.97 -29.75 -20.68
N THR A 224 -11.66 -28.70 -20.26
CA THR A 224 -12.41 -27.79 -21.13
C THR A 224 -11.86 -26.37 -20.99
N ASP A 225 -11.78 -25.67 -22.12
CA ASP A 225 -11.40 -24.26 -22.14
C ASP A 225 -12.45 -23.41 -21.40
N THR A 226 -12.00 -22.33 -20.76
CA THR A 226 -12.91 -21.33 -20.20
C THR A 226 -13.46 -20.49 -21.35
N ASP A 227 -14.77 -20.57 -21.59
CA ASP A 227 -15.47 -19.82 -22.63
C ASP A 227 -16.66 -19.01 -22.07
N LYS A 228 -17.48 -18.45 -22.96
CA LYS A 228 -18.65 -17.61 -22.59
C LYS A 228 -19.66 -18.31 -21.68
N SER A 229 -19.65 -19.64 -21.57
CA SER A 229 -20.53 -20.35 -20.63
C SER A 229 -20.17 -20.12 -19.16
N PHE A 230 -18.95 -19.69 -18.86
CA PHE A 230 -18.50 -19.35 -17.51
C PHE A 230 -18.39 -17.85 -17.27
N LEU A 231 -18.77 -17.03 -18.26
CA LEU A 231 -18.69 -15.57 -18.17
C LEU A 231 -19.74 -15.06 -17.19
N VAL A 232 -19.29 -14.30 -16.20
CA VAL A 232 -20.14 -13.68 -15.18
C VAL A 232 -20.38 -12.21 -15.51
N ASP A 233 -19.35 -11.52 -15.98
CA ASP A 233 -19.43 -10.10 -16.29
C ASP A 233 -18.47 -9.72 -17.41
N GLU A 234 -18.78 -8.64 -18.12
CA GLU A 234 -17.93 -8.03 -19.14
C GLU A 234 -18.03 -6.50 -19.08
N GLU A 235 -16.89 -5.82 -19.13
CA GLU A 235 -16.81 -4.36 -19.12
C GLU A 235 -15.95 -3.87 -20.29
N TYR A 236 -16.41 -2.80 -20.94
CA TYR A 236 -15.70 -2.13 -22.02
C TYR A 236 -15.34 -0.71 -21.58
N GLU A 237 -14.05 -0.38 -21.65
CA GLU A 237 -13.56 0.97 -21.42
C GLU A 237 -13.04 1.57 -22.73
N GLY A 238 -13.75 2.59 -23.22
CA GLY A 238 -13.41 3.30 -24.45
C GLY A 238 -12.14 4.16 -24.34
N TYR A 239 -11.77 4.80 -25.44
CA TYR A 239 -10.51 5.54 -25.57
C TYR A 239 -10.32 6.66 -24.51
N MET A 240 -9.34 6.48 -23.60
CA MET A 240 -9.04 7.42 -22.51
C MET A 240 -7.85 8.37 -22.80
N GLY A 241 -7.60 8.68 -24.07
CA GLY A 241 -6.58 9.66 -24.47
C GLY A 241 -5.18 9.07 -24.67
N ASN A 242 -4.54 8.57 -23.61
CA ASN A 242 -3.20 7.94 -23.69
C ASN A 242 -3.19 6.41 -23.53
N TYR A 243 -4.34 5.83 -23.19
CA TYR A 243 -4.58 4.38 -23.16
C TYR A 243 -5.54 4.01 -24.30
N GLY A 244 -5.25 2.89 -24.96
CA GLY A 244 -6.15 2.30 -25.96
C GLY A 244 -7.43 1.77 -25.32
N GLU A 245 -8.38 1.37 -26.14
CA GLU A 245 -9.63 0.74 -25.68
C GLU A 245 -9.32 -0.61 -25.03
N THR A 246 -10.04 -0.95 -23.95
CA THR A 246 -9.85 -2.21 -23.23
C THR A 246 -11.17 -2.94 -22.99
N LEU A 247 -11.09 -4.28 -22.97
CA LEU A 247 -12.18 -5.18 -22.63
C LEU A 247 -11.75 -6.05 -21.44
N GLU A 248 -12.57 -6.07 -20.40
CA GLU A 248 -12.37 -6.91 -19.24
C GLU A 248 -13.47 -7.98 -19.17
N TYR A 249 -13.06 -9.23 -18.96
CA TYR A 249 -13.96 -10.37 -18.80
C TYR A 249 -13.72 -11.05 -17.46
N TRP A 250 -14.80 -11.28 -16.71
CA TRP A 250 -14.77 -12.04 -15.46
C TRP A 250 -15.46 -13.39 -15.65
N TYR A 251 -14.71 -14.46 -15.44
CA TYR A 251 -15.22 -15.83 -15.48
C TYR A 251 -15.23 -16.46 -14.09
N ARG A 252 -16.16 -17.40 -13.89
CA ARG A 252 -16.28 -18.15 -12.63
C ARG A 252 -16.35 -19.64 -12.88
N ARG A 253 -15.42 -20.40 -12.28
CA ARG A 253 -15.35 -21.86 -12.40
C ARG A 253 -15.16 -22.52 -11.05
N ALA A 254 -15.75 -23.69 -10.86
CA ALA A 254 -15.37 -24.55 -9.74
C ALA A 254 -14.04 -25.25 -10.03
N ALA A 255 -13.32 -25.62 -8.98
CA ALA A 255 -12.04 -26.32 -9.12
C ALA A 255 -11.75 -27.24 -7.94
N LEU A 256 -10.89 -28.24 -8.17
CA LEU A 256 -10.13 -28.89 -7.11
C LEU A 256 -8.84 -28.12 -6.87
N VAL A 257 -8.52 -27.85 -5.60
CA VAL A 257 -7.24 -27.27 -5.19
C VAL A 257 -6.44 -28.32 -4.44
N LEU A 258 -5.36 -28.79 -5.05
CA LEU A 258 -4.46 -29.81 -4.52
C LEU A 258 -3.15 -29.18 -4.07
N GLN A 259 -2.70 -29.54 -2.87
CA GLN A 259 -1.52 -28.94 -2.24
C GLN A 259 -0.73 -29.98 -1.46
N THR A 260 0.60 -29.90 -1.53
CA THR A 260 1.46 -30.58 -0.54
C THR A 260 1.21 -29.98 0.85
N PRO A 261 1.46 -30.71 1.96
CA PRO A 261 1.36 -30.14 3.30
C PRO A 261 2.21 -28.87 3.48
N LEU A 262 3.36 -28.80 2.81
CA LEU A 262 4.22 -27.62 2.81
C LEU A 262 3.57 -26.44 2.08
N ALA A 263 3.05 -26.66 0.87
CA ALA A 263 2.35 -25.63 0.10
C ALA A 263 1.11 -25.11 0.85
N ALA A 264 0.34 -26.02 1.46
CA ALA A 264 -0.82 -25.66 2.27
C ALA A 264 -0.42 -24.74 3.43
N GLU A 265 0.66 -25.05 4.16
CA GLU A 265 1.14 -24.21 5.26
C GLU A 265 1.63 -22.83 4.77
N VAL A 266 2.32 -22.75 3.64
CA VAL A 266 2.71 -21.47 3.03
C VAL A 266 1.48 -20.63 2.68
N ASN A 267 0.49 -21.25 2.05
CA ASN A 267 -0.73 -20.58 1.61
C ASN A 267 -1.60 -20.10 2.78
N ARG A 268 -1.44 -20.65 3.99
CA ARG A 268 -2.09 -20.11 5.20
C ARG A 268 -1.58 -18.71 5.55
N PHE A 269 -0.33 -18.35 5.23
CA PHE A 269 0.15 -16.96 5.38
C PHE A 269 -0.45 -15.99 4.35
N VAL A 270 -1.14 -16.49 3.32
CA VAL A 270 -1.95 -15.66 2.41
C VAL A 270 -3.40 -15.66 2.87
N THR A 271 -3.99 -16.84 3.00
CA THR A 271 -5.43 -17.08 3.17
C THR A 271 -5.94 -16.91 4.60
N GLU A 272 -5.08 -17.12 5.60
CA GLU A 272 -5.43 -17.16 7.04
C GLU A 272 -4.31 -16.55 7.89
N PHE A 273 -3.78 -15.40 7.46
CA PHE A 273 -2.52 -14.83 7.97
C PHE A 273 -2.45 -14.73 9.50
N ASP A 274 -3.49 -14.19 10.16
CA ASP A 274 -3.48 -14.02 11.63
C ASP A 274 -3.40 -15.36 12.36
N ALA A 275 -4.12 -16.38 11.88
CA ALA A 275 -4.11 -17.71 12.46
C ALA A 275 -2.77 -18.43 12.21
N ALA A 276 -2.19 -18.26 11.02
CA ALA A 276 -0.87 -18.80 10.68
C ALA A 276 0.24 -18.16 11.53
N LEU A 277 0.20 -16.83 11.67
CA LEU A 277 1.13 -16.07 12.51
C LEU A 277 1.00 -16.47 13.99
N ALA A 278 -0.22 -16.63 14.50
CA ALA A 278 -0.45 -17.09 15.87
C ALA A 278 0.11 -18.51 16.09
N ALA A 279 -0.09 -19.43 15.15
CA ALA A 279 0.48 -20.78 15.21
C ALA A 279 2.01 -20.77 15.21
N ALA A 280 2.64 -19.94 14.37
CA ALA A 280 4.09 -19.76 14.36
C ALA A 280 4.61 -19.21 15.70
N LEU A 281 3.90 -18.25 16.31
CA LEU A 281 4.25 -17.71 17.63
C LEU A 281 4.13 -18.76 18.74
N VAL A 282 3.21 -19.72 18.63
CA VAL A 282 3.11 -20.86 19.57
C VAL A 282 4.33 -21.77 19.43
N LEU A 283 4.78 -22.07 18.21
CA LEU A 283 6.00 -22.86 18.00
C LEU A 283 7.24 -22.16 18.57
N ALA A 284 7.34 -20.84 18.37
CA ALA A 284 8.41 -20.02 18.93
C ALA A 284 8.43 -20.10 20.48
N ARG A 285 7.28 -19.96 21.14
CA ARG A 285 7.15 -20.06 22.60
C ARG A 285 7.48 -21.45 23.15
N ASN A 286 7.18 -22.49 22.38
CA ASN A 286 7.43 -23.88 22.75
C ASN A 286 8.85 -24.35 22.41
N GLY A 287 9.73 -23.47 21.91
CA GLY A 287 11.13 -23.81 21.61
C GLY A 287 11.32 -24.74 20.39
N ARG A 288 10.33 -24.84 19.49
CA ARG A 288 10.39 -25.72 18.30
C ARG A 288 11.05 -25.01 17.10
N ALA A 289 12.30 -24.58 17.26
CA ALA A 289 13.02 -23.72 16.31
C ALA A 289 13.12 -24.33 14.89
N ASP A 290 13.49 -25.60 14.77
CA ASP A 290 13.67 -26.25 13.45
C ASP A 290 12.34 -26.39 12.68
N GLU A 291 11.25 -26.62 13.40
CA GLU A 291 9.93 -26.65 12.78
C GLU A 291 9.45 -25.25 12.40
N LEU A 292 9.72 -24.26 13.24
CA LEU A 292 9.43 -22.88 12.91
C LEU A 292 10.15 -22.46 11.63
N ALA A 293 11.45 -22.74 11.53
CA ALA A 293 12.25 -22.42 10.35
C ALA A 293 11.70 -23.09 9.07
N ARG A 294 11.42 -24.41 9.14
CA ARG A 294 10.82 -25.15 8.01
C ARG A 294 9.48 -24.59 7.54
N ARG A 295 8.67 -24.01 8.44
CA ARG A 295 7.38 -23.40 8.09
C ARG A 295 7.53 -21.99 7.52
N LEU A 296 8.42 -21.17 8.09
CA LEU A 296 8.57 -19.76 7.69
C LEU A 296 9.39 -19.61 6.41
N GLN A 297 10.41 -20.43 6.18
CA GLN A 297 11.35 -20.27 5.07
C GLN A 297 10.66 -20.27 3.70
N PRO A 298 9.76 -21.21 3.36
CA PRO A 298 9.08 -21.18 2.07
C PRO A 298 8.04 -20.03 1.97
N ALA A 299 7.60 -19.48 3.11
CA ALA A 299 6.69 -18.35 3.19
C ALA A 299 7.39 -16.98 3.27
N ALA A 300 8.74 -16.92 3.17
CA ALA A 300 9.52 -15.70 3.39
C ALA A 300 9.07 -14.53 2.50
N ARG A 301 8.80 -14.78 1.21
CA ARG A 301 8.31 -13.75 0.28
C ARG A 301 6.94 -13.20 0.69
N THR A 302 6.02 -14.08 1.10
CA THR A 302 4.70 -13.69 1.59
C THR A 302 4.80 -12.86 2.86
N LEU A 303 5.66 -13.27 3.80
CA LEU A 303 5.90 -12.55 5.05
C LEU A 303 6.51 -11.16 4.80
N ALA A 304 7.42 -11.03 3.82
CA ALA A 304 7.99 -9.76 3.40
C ALA A 304 6.94 -8.83 2.76
N ALA A 305 6.09 -9.35 1.87
CA ALA A 305 4.98 -8.59 1.29
C ALA A 305 3.99 -8.11 2.36
N ARG A 306 3.69 -8.95 3.36
CA ARG A 306 2.85 -8.57 4.51
C ARG A 306 3.51 -7.50 5.39
N CYS A 307 4.83 -7.53 5.53
CA CYS A 307 5.58 -6.46 6.20
C CYS A 307 5.44 -5.13 5.45
N TRP A 308 5.47 -5.14 4.13
CA TRP A 308 5.27 -3.93 3.32
C TRP A 308 3.87 -3.32 3.53
N ASP A 309 2.83 -4.17 3.54
CA ASP A 309 1.43 -3.76 3.69
C ASP A 309 1.08 -3.29 5.12
N GLN A 310 1.39 -4.10 6.13
CA GLN A 310 0.97 -3.82 7.52
C GLN A 310 2.03 -3.09 8.35
N GLY A 311 3.28 -3.04 7.86
CA GLY A 311 4.40 -2.35 8.48
C GLY A 311 4.56 -2.70 9.96
N ARG A 312 4.81 -1.67 10.76
CA ARG A 312 5.05 -1.76 12.21
C ARG A 312 4.09 -2.66 13.00
N LYS A 313 2.83 -2.81 12.59
CA LYS A 313 1.84 -3.63 13.32
C LYS A 313 2.34 -5.06 13.54
N LEU A 314 3.14 -5.58 12.62
CA LEU A 314 3.70 -6.94 12.68
C LEU A 314 5.04 -7.03 13.41
N PHE A 315 5.71 -5.90 13.68
CA PHE A 315 7.09 -5.88 14.13
C PHE A 315 7.34 -6.73 15.38
N ARG A 316 6.48 -6.63 16.40
CA ARG A 316 6.68 -7.40 17.64
C ARG A 316 6.52 -8.90 17.45
N SER A 317 5.57 -9.31 16.61
CA SER A 317 5.38 -10.71 16.27
C SER A 317 6.59 -11.24 15.50
N TYR A 318 7.03 -10.49 14.48
CA TYR A 318 8.17 -10.87 13.65
C TYR A 318 9.48 -10.90 14.45
N ALA A 319 9.68 -9.93 15.34
CA ALA A 319 10.83 -9.93 16.27
C ALA A 319 10.81 -11.16 17.19
N ALA A 320 9.64 -11.55 17.72
CA ALA A 320 9.52 -12.75 18.55
C ALA A 320 9.83 -14.04 17.77
N LEU A 321 9.39 -14.13 16.51
CA LEU A 321 9.74 -15.24 15.62
C LEU A 321 11.23 -15.24 15.29
N ALA A 322 11.81 -14.09 14.94
CA ALA A 322 13.22 -13.93 14.62
C ALA A 322 14.15 -14.27 15.80
N VAL A 323 13.73 -14.01 17.04
CA VAL A 323 14.48 -14.45 18.23
C VAL A 323 14.48 -15.98 18.39
N ALA A 324 13.38 -16.63 18.00
CA ALA A 324 13.19 -18.08 18.14
C ALA A 324 13.77 -18.91 16.97
N LEU A 325 14.16 -18.26 15.87
CA LEU A 325 14.78 -18.94 14.73
C LEU A 325 16.17 -19.48 15.08
N PRO A 326 16.60 -20.59 14.43
CA PRO A 326 17.88 -21.23 14.70
C PRO A 326 19.07 -20.46 14.12
N ASP A 327 18.87 -19.67 13.05
CA ASP A 327 19.93 -18.95 12.34
C ASP A 327 19.63 -17.47 12.10
N ALA A 328 20.70 -16.68 11.96
CA ALA A 328 20.64 -15.24 11.85
C ALA A 328 20.16 -14.74 10.47
N VAL A 329 20.30 -15.56 9.43
CA VAL A 329 19.98 -15.19 8.05
C VAL A 329 18.47 -15.12 7.86
N HIS A 330 17.74 -16.15 8.29
CA HIS A 330 16.28 -16.14 8.25
C HIS A 330 15.69 -15.11 9.22
N ALA A 331 16.33 -14.91 10.39
CA ALA A 331 15.93 -13.86 11.32
C ALA A 331 16.07 -12.45 10.70
N GLN A 332 17.12 -12.23 9.90
CA GLN A 332 17.36 -10.97 9.21
C GLN A 332 16.34 -10.75 8.10
N ALA A 333 16.13 -11.74 7.23
CA ALA A 333 15.15 -11.67 6.14
C ALA A 333 13.73 -11.38 6.65
N LEU A 334 13.38 -11.87 7.84
CA LEU A 334 12.09 -11.57 8.46
C LEU A 334 11.97 -10.11 8.92
N CYS A 335 13.08 -9.49 9.34
CA CYS A 335 13.07 -8.16 9.96
C CYS A 335 13.51 -7.02 9.03
N GLU A 336 14.13 -7.30 7.88
CA GLU A 336 14.74 -6.26 7.02
C GLU A 336 13.71 -5.32 6.37
N GLY A 337 12.49 -5.79 6.13
CA GLY A 337 11.42 -5.01 5.48
C GLY A 337 10.75 -3.93 6.36
N PHE A 338 11.14 -3.80 7.63
CA PHE A 338 10.53 -2.80 8.53
C PHE A 338 11.12 -1.41 8.33
N MET A 339 10.28 -0.39 8.51
CA MET A 339 10.72 1.01 8.53
C MET A 339 10.93 1.47 9.96
N TRP A 340 12.19 1.62 10.37
CA TRP A 340 12.51 1.98 11.76
C TRP A 340 11.90 3.32 12.19
N THR A 341 11.71 4.28 11.28
CA THR A 341 11.10 5.60 11.56
C THR A 341 9.67 5.50 12.09
N THR A 342 8.98 4.40 11.82
CA THR A 342 7.60 4.18 12.25
C THR A 342 7.50 3.68 13.70
N PHE A 343 8.60 3.16 14.27
CA PHE A 343 8.60 2.55 15.60
C PHE A 343 8.17 3.52 16.71
N LYS A 344 7.71 2.94 17.82
CA LYS A 344 7.25 3.65 19.02
C LYS A 344 7.93 3.13 20.27
N PRO A 345 7.90 3.85 21.40
CA PRO A 345 8.55 3.43 22.64
C PRO A 345 8.19 2.02 23.10
N ALA A 346 6.96 1.57 22.83
CA ALA A 346 6.49 0.24 23.21
C ALA A 346 7.14 -0.91 22.40
N ASP A 347 7.88 -0.62 21.32
CA ASP A 347 8.61 -1.61 20.51
C ASP A 347 10.04 -1.86 21.01
N ALA A 348 10.52 -1.07 21.96
CA ALA A 348 11.87 -1.13 22.53
C ALA A 348 12.25 -2.51 23.06
N LYS A 349 11.31 -3.22 23.71
CA LYS A 349 11.57 -4.58 24.23
C LYS A 349 11.84 -5.59 23.13
N ALA A 350 11.18 -5.45 21.99
CA ALA A 350 11.40 -6.33 20.84
C ALA A 350 12.79 -6.08 20.22
N LEU A 351 13.18 -4.81 20.06
CA LEU A 351 14.53 -4.43 19.60
C LEU A 351 15.61 -4.96 20.54
N ALA A 352 15.46 -4.77 21.85
CA ALA A 352 16.42 -5.28 22.83
C ALA A 352 16.49 -6.82 22.84
N SER A 353 15.37 -7.51 22.60
CA SER A 353 15.37 -8.98 22.51
C SER A 353 16.13 -9.48 21.28
N LEU A 354 16.00 -8.79 20.14
CA LEU A 354 16.75 -9.09 18.93
C LEU A 354 18.25 -8.86 19.12
N SER A 355 18.65 -7.69 19.64
CA SER A 355 20.06 -7.37 19.94
C SER A 355 20.64 -8.35 20.96
N LYS A 356 19.90 -8.72 22.01
CA LYS A 356 20.36 -9.72 22.99
C LYS A 356 20.58 -11.10 22.37
N ARG A 357 19.76 -11.51 21.38
CA ARG A 357 19.85 -12.83 20.74
C ARG A 357 20.97 -12.90 19.71
N TRP A 358 21.09 -11.88 18.86
CA TRP A 358 21.94 -11.91 17.68
C TRP A 358 23.21 -11.03 17.79
N GLY A 359 23.30 -10.22 18.84
CA GLY A 359 24.40 -9.31 19.12
C GLY A 359 24.29 -7.95 18.41
N SER A 360 25.11 -7.00 18.88
CA SER A 360 25.15 -5.63 18.36
C SER A 360 25.49 -5.58 16.86
N THR A 361 26.47 -6.36 16.39
CA THR A 361 26.88 -6.39 14.97
C THR A 361 25.71 -6.71 14.04
N TRP A 362 24.89 -7.71 14.40
CA TRP A 362 23.71 -8.08 13.62
C TRP A 362 22.67 -6.96 13.64
N MET A 363 22.41 -6.38 14.81
CA MET A 363 21.45 -5.28 14.97
C MET A 363 21.88 -4.02 14.21
N LEU A 364 23.18 -3.74 14.14
CA LEU A 364 23.76 -2.66 13.34
C LEU A 364 23.57 -2.90 11.84
N GLY A 365 23.75 -4.13 11.36
CA GLY A 365 23.45 -4.52 9.98
C GLY A 365 21.98 -4.31 9.65
N LEU A 366 21.08 -4.73 10.53
CA LEU A 366 19.64 -4.50 10.36
C LEU A 366 19.28 -3.00 10.33
N LEU A 367 19.89 -2.20 11.20
CA LEU A 367 19.72 -0.75 11.20
C LEU A 367 20.18 -0.10 9.89
N GLN A 368 21.24 -0.61 9.27
CA GLN A 368 21.72 -0.17 7.97
C GLN A 368 20.75 -0.52 6.84
N GLU A 369 20.17 -1.72 6.84
CA GLU A 369 19.13 -2.10 5.86
C GLU A 369 17.90 -1.20 5.97
N TRP A 370 17.44 -0.93 7.20
CA TRP A 370 16.35 0.03 7.44
C TRP A 370 16.70 1.46 6.98
N ALA A 371 17.97 1.83 7.00
CA ALA A 371 18.44 3.11 6.51
C ALA A 371 18.53 3.20 4.98
N LYS A 372 18.58 2.08 4.24
CA LYS A 372 18.53 2.07 2.76
C LYS A 372 17.12 2.33 2.25
N SER A 373 16.11 1.80 2.95
CA SER A 373 14.69 1.91 2.59
C SER A 373 14.08 3.30 2.88
N ARG A 374 14.91 4.36 2.84
CA ARG A 374 14.49 5.73 3.11
C ARG A 374 13.54 6.21 2.02
N PRO A 375 12.44 6.88 2.37
CA PRO A 375 11.37 7.01 1.39
C PRO A 375 11.60 8.26 0.54
N SER A 376 11.11 8.22 -0.70
CA SER A 376 11.34 9.20 -1.78
C SER A 376 10.83 10.63 -1.49
N TRP A 377 10.26 10.89 -0.31
CA TRP A 377 9.67 12.18 0.06
C TRP A 377 10.69 13.22 0.55
N LEU A 378 11.97 12.88 0.74
CA LEU A 378 12.98 13.83 1.26
C LEU A 378 13.14 15.09 0.40
N GLY A 379 12.76 15.04 -0.88
CA GLY A 379 12.70 16.19 -1.79
C GLY A 379 11.31 16.83 -1.98
N MET A 380 10.30 16.42 -1.21
CA MET A 380 8.94 16.98 -1.31
C MET A 380 8.84 18.35 -0.64
N SER A 381 7.90 19.17 -1.10
CA SER A 381 7.53 20.41 -0.41
C SER A 381 7.05 20.13 1.02
N ALA A 382 7.20 21.11 1.92
CA ALA A 382 6.76 20.97 3.32
C ALA A 382 5.27 20.59 3.45
N ALA A 383 4.42 21.05 2.54
CA ALA A 383 3.00 20.69 2.51
C ALA A 383 2.80 19.19 2.21
N SER A 384 3.51 18.68 1.21
CA SER A 384 3.43 17.28 0.81
C SER A 384 4.09 16.33 1.81
N ALA A 385 5.20 16.74 2.42
CA ALA A 385 5.84 15.98 3.51
C ALA A 385 4.99 15.93 4.78
N ARG A 386 4.23 17.00 5.09
CA ARG A 386 3.26 17.00 6.20
C ARG A 386 2.05 16.13 5.90
N ALA A 387 1.55 16.17 4.67
CA ALA A 387 0.42 15.35 4.23
C ALA A 387 0.74 13.85 4.25
N SER A 388 2.00 13.45 4.00
CA SER A 388 2.41 12.04 4.02
C SER A 388 2.53 11.43 5.42
N GLY A 389 2.54 12.26 6.48
CA GLY A 389 2.72 11.79 7.86
C GLY A 389 4.10 11.17 8.14
N ALA A 390 5.05 11.30 7.20
CA ALA A 390 6.37 10.69 7.32
C ALA A 390 7.26 11.43 8.33
N THR A 391 8.04 10.66 9.09
CA THR A 391 8.98 11.18 10.10
C THR A 391 10.39 10.72 9.78
N LEU A 392 11.40 11.52 10.17
CA LEU A 392 12.81 11.16 10.01
C LEU A 392 13.27 10.07 10.99
N TRP A 393 12.51 9.84 12.06
CA TRP A 393 12.81 8.90 13.15
C TRP A 393 11.54 8.56 13.96
N PRO A 394 11.61 7.57 14.87
CA PRO A 394 10.57 7.30 15.87
C PRO A 394 10.21 8.54 16.67
N ARG A 395 8.93 8.91 16.69
CA ARG A 395 8.41 10.02 17.52
C ARG A 395 7.49 9.53 18.65
N PRO A 396 7.65 10.05 19.90
CA PRO A 396 8.66 11.04 20.33
C PRO A 396 10.07 10.43 20.48
N LEU A 397 11.09 11.03 19.87
CA LEU A 397 12.45 10.47 19.81
C LEU A 397 13.07 10.22 21.18
N GLY A 398 12.98 11.22 22.07
CA GLY A 398 13.55 11.12 23.41
C GLY A 398 12.90 10.03 24.27
N GLU A 399 11.58 9.82 24.14
CA GLU A 399 10.90 8.74 24.85
C GLU A 399 11.25 7.36 24.28
N PHE A 400 11.35 7.28 22.96
CA PHE A 400 11.73 6.06 22.27
C PHE A 400 13.14 5.59 22.68
N VAL A 401 14.14 6.49 22.65
CA VAL A 401 15.50 6.14 23.07
C VAL A 401 15.55 5.74 24.54
N ARG A 402 14.88 6.46 25.45
CA ARG A 402 14.78 6.06 26.86
C ARG A 402 14.11 4.70 27.04
N ALA A 403 13.13 4.36 26.20
CA ALA A 403 12.52 3.03 26.24
C ALA A 403 13.51 1.96 25.77
N CYS A 404 14.30 2.21 24.72
CA CYS A 404 15.37 1.32 24.26
C CYS A 404 16.44 1.10 25.33
N THR A 405 16.93 2.17 25.97
CA THR A 405 17.89 2.08 27.07
C THR A 405 17.33 1.26 28.24
N ARG A 406 16.08 1.54 28.67
CA ARG A 406 15.42 0.78 29.75
C ARG A 406 15.16 -0.68 29.39
N ALA A 407 14.95 -0.98 28.11
CA ALA A 407 14.77 -2.34 27.62
C ALA A 407 16.09 -3.12 27.56
N GLY A 408 17.25 -2.46 27.74
CA GLY A 408 18.57 -3.08 27.68
C GLY A 408 19.13 -3.19 26.26
N LEU A 409 18.73 -2.32 25.34
CA LEU A 409 19.37 -2.23 24.02
C LEU A 409 20.81 -1.74 24.19
N GLU A 410 21.76 -2.41 23.54
CA GLU A 410 23.19 -2.11 23.60
C GLU A 410 23.48 -0.66 23.17
N PHE A 411 24.44 -0.03 23.85
CA PHE A 411 24.72 1.39 23.66
C PHE A 411 25.24 1.69 22.24
N GLU A 412 26.03 0.78 21.67
CA GLU A 412 26.55 0.88 20.30
C GLU A 412 25.43 0.97 19.26
N VAL A 413 24.34 0.22 19.48
CA VAL A 413 23.14 0.29 18.63
C VAL A 413 22.45 1.65 18.80
N ILE A 414 22.28 2.11 20.04
CA ILE A 414 21.69 3.44 20.32
C ILE A 414 22.55 4.56 19.70
N ASP A 415 23.88 4.47 19.80
CA ASP A 415 24.82 5.41 19.19
C ASP A 415 24.66 5.45 17.67
N ALA A 416 24.53 4.29 17.04
CA ALA A 416 24.24 4.21 15.60
C ALA A 416 22.88 4.82 15.24
N MET A 417 21.85 4.72 16.09
CA MET A 417 20.58 5.42 15.87
C MET A 417 20.74 6.94 15.86
N TRP A 418 21.61 7.49 16.71
CA TRP A 418 21.94 8.93 16.67
C TRP A 418 22.65 9.33 15.38
N VAL A 419 23.60 8.51 14.92
CA VAL A 419 24.26 8.71 13.62
C VAL A 419 23.25 8.72 12.48
N GLN A 420 22.27 7.80 12.49
CA GLN A 420 21.19 7.76 11.50
C GLN A 420 20.29 9.01 11.58
N CYS A 421 19.98 9.51 12.77
CA CYS A 421 19.22 10.75 12.95
C CYS A 421 19.96 11.96 12.34
N LEU A 422 21.27 12.09 12.62
CA LEU A 422 22.10 13.16 12.05
C LEU A 422 22.20 13.05 10.53
N ALA A 423 22.39 11.84 9.99
CA ALA A 423 22.39 11.60 8.55
C ALA A 423 21.05 11.99 7.92
N ALA A 424 19.92 11.69 8.58
CA ALA A 424 18.59 12.07 8.10
C ALA A 424 18.39 13.59 8.07
N VAL A 425 18.90 14.35 9.07
CA VAL A 425 18.91 15.82 9.04
C VAL A 425 19.74 16.34 7.87
N ARG A 426 20.96 15.81 7.69
CA ARG A 426 21.87 16.22 6.61
C ARG A 426 21.25 16.00 5.23
N GLU A 427 20.69 14.82 4.99
CA GLU A 427 20.02 14.49 3.72
C GLU A 427 18.79 15.36 3.48
N HIS A 428 17.98 15.59 4.52
CA HIS A 428 16.83 16.49 4.43
C HIS A 428 17.30 17.89 4.01
N ASP A 429 18.30 18.45 4.68
CA ASP A 429 18.82 19.79 4.41
C ASP A 429 19.47 19.92 3.03
N VAL A 430 20.20 18.89 2.57
CA VAL A 430 20.75 18.85 1.21
C VAL A 430 19.63 18.92 0.17
N ALA A 431 18.53 18.20 0.37
CA ALA A 431 17.38 18.25 -0.53
C ALA A 431 16.67 19.62 -0.51
N GLN A 432 16.68 20.32 0.63
CA GLN A 432 16.11 21.67 0.72
C GLN A 432 16.99 22.73 0.02
N LYS A 433 18.29 22.49 -0.14
CA LYS A 433 19.22 23.44 -0.77
C LYS A 433 18.93 23.67 -2.26
N SER A 434 18.36 22.70 -2.96
CA SER A 434 18.00 22.83 -4.38
C SER A 434 16.67 23.55 -4.61
N LEU A 435 15.91 23.84 -3.55
CA LEU A 435 14.62 24.50 -3.64
C LEU A 435 14.76 26.01 -3.84
N SER A 436 13.72 26.65 -4.36
CA SER A 436 13.66 28.11 -4.44
C SER A 436 13.64 28.76 -3.05
N PRO A 437 14.07 30.03 -2.91
CA PRO A 437 13.98 30.77 -1.65
C PRO A 437 12.60 30.71 -0.98
N ALA A 438 11.52 30.83 -1.75
CA ALA A 438 10.14 30.73 -1.25
C ALA A 438 9.85 29.36 -0.62
N GLU A 439 10.21 28.28 -1.30
CA GLU A 439 10.00 26.92 -0.81
C GLU A 439 10.86 26.63 0.43
N ARG A 440 12.13 27.05 0.39
CA ARG A 440 13.09 26.90 1.50
C ARG A 440 12.67 27.69 2.73
N ASN A 441 12.12 28.90 2.58
CA ASN A 441 11.60 29.69 3.69
C ASN A 441 10.28 29.11 4.21
N GLY A 442 9.42 28.59 3.33
CA GLY A 442 8.21 27.88 3.70
C GLY A 442 8.45 26.62 4.56
N SER A 443 9.60 25.94 4.39
CA SER A 443 10.00 24.78 5.19
C SER A 443 10.89 25.11 6.40
N LEU A 444 11.25 26.37 6.63
CA LEU A 444 12.17 26.79 7.70
C LEU A 444 11.71 26.34 9.10
N GLY A 445 10.45 26.61 9.46
CA GLY A 445 9.92 26.22 10.77
C GLY A 445 10.01 24.71 11.01
N GLN A 446 9.73 23.91 9.98
CA GLN A 446 9.85 22.45 10.06
C GLN A 446 11.31 22.00 10.27
N ARG A 447 12.27 22.58 9.54
CA ARG A 447 13.71 22.25 9.73
C ARG A 447 14.18 22.59 11.15
N VAL A 448 13.79 23.76 11.65
CA VAL A 448 14.15 24.20 13.00
C VAL A 448 13.52 23.29 14.06
N ASP A 449 12.26 22.88 13.89
CA ASP A 449 11.58 21.96 14.81
C ASP A 449 12.23 20.57 14.80
N ILE A 450 12.65 20.07 13.63
CA ILE A 450 13.40 18.81 13.47
C ILE A 450 14.71 18.87 14.26
N ALA A 451 15.50 19.93 14.06
CA ALA A 451 16.77 20.12 14.78
C ALA A 451 16.53 20.28 16.29
N ALA A 452 15.52 21.04 16.70
CA ALA A 452 15.17 21.26 18.11
C ALA A 452 14.72 19.96 18.81
N GLU A 453 13.93 19.11 18.14
CA GLU A 453 13.55 17.80 18.66
C GLU A 453 14.76 16.90 18.87
N LEU A 454 15.70 16.87 17.91
CA LEU A 454 16.93 16.10 18.04
C LEU A 454 17.79 16.61 19.20
N VAL A 455 17.98 17.93 19.34
CA VAL A 455 18.67 18.53 20.51
C VAL A 455 18.01 18.11 21.82
N ALA A 456 16.67 18.21 21.91
CA ALA A 456 15.94 17.86 23.11
C ALA A 456 16.11 16.37 23.48
N ALA A 457 16.21 15.49 22.49
CA ALA A 457 16.44 14.06 22.69
C ALA A 457 17.90 13.76 23.12
N LEU A 458 18.89 14.42 22.51
CA LEU A 458 20.31 14.26 22.87
C LEU A 458 20.57 14.70 24.32
N ARG A 459 19.91 15.78 24.79
CA ARG A 459 20.03 16.28 26.17
C ARG A 459 19.63 15.30 27.27
N LEU A 460 19.01 14.18 26.93
CA LEU A 460 18.63 13.15 27.90
C LEU A 460 19.83 12.38 28.45
N ASP A 461 20.93 12.32 27.70
CA ASP A 461 22.20 11.71 28.13
C ASP A 461 23.39 12.53 27.60
N PRO A 462 23.67 13.73 28.19
CA PRO A 462 24.66 14.66 27.67
C PRO A 462 26.07 14.08 27.57
N GLU A 463 26.48 13.24 28.52
CA GLU A 463 27.81 12.64 28.56
C GLU A 463 28.07 11.76 27.32
N ARG A 464 27.09 10.95 26.93
CA ARG A 464 27.23 10.03 25.80
C ARG A 464 26.94 10.66 24.44
N THR A 465 26.12 11.71 24.42
CA THR A 465 25.59 12.31 23.19
C THR A 465 26.25 13.64 22.80
N LYS A 466 27.19 14.14 23.63
CA LYS A 466 27.89 15.42 23.39
C LYS A 466 28.46 15.53 21.97
N LYS A 467 29.07 14.46 21.45
CA LYS A 467 29.64 14.43 20.10
C LYS A 467 28.58 14.71 19.02
N HIS A 468 27.42 14.07 19.14
CA HIS A 468 26.30 14.20 18.19
C HIS A 468 25.66 15.58 18.24
N LEU A 469 25.57 16.16 19.45
CA LEU A 469 25.11 17.54 19.61
C LEU A 469 26.07 18.52 18.93
N ILE A 470 27.38 18.38 19.13
CA ILE A 470 28.39 19.23 18.48
C ILE A 470 28.31 19.10 16.96
N GLU A 471 28.18 17.88 16.43
CA GLU A 471 28.03 17.65 14.99
C GLU A 471 26.78 18.31 14.40
N LEU A 472 25.65 18.26 15.11
CA LEU A 472 24.43 18.95 14.70
C LEU A 472 24.63 20.47 14.66
N LEU A 473 25.31 21.04 15.66
CA LEU A 473 25.53 22.48 15.74
C LEU A 473 26.52 22.99 14.71
N HIS A 474 27.53 22.20 14.37
CA HIS A 474 28.39 22.47 13.21
C HIS A 474 27.57 22.47 11.93
N HIS A 475 26.74 21.44 11.70
CA HIS A 475 25.86 21.39 10.53
C HIS A 475 24.92 22.61 10.44
N VAL A 476 24.25 22.99 11.53
CA VAL A 476 23.38 24.19 11.55
C VAL A 476 24.16 25.47 11.20
N ARG A 477 25.39 25.60 11.71
CA ARG A 477 26.25 26.77 11.44
C ARG A 477 26.76 26.81 10.00
N ASP A 478 27.05 25.64 9.41
CA ASP A 478 27.63 25.53 8.07
C ASP A 478 26.60 25.79 6.95
N TYR A 479 25.30 25.86 7.30
CA TYR A 479 24.19 26.15 6.36
C TYR A 479 23.37 27.38 6.79
N PRO A 480 23.95 28.59 6.81
CA PRO A 480 23.27 29.81 7.24
C PRO A 480 22.03 30.16 6.40
N ASP A 481 21.98 29.75 5.13
CA ASP A 481 20.84 29.95 4.24
C ASP A 481 19.63 29.07 4.60
N LEU A 482 19.88 27.91 5.22
CA LEU A 482 18.83 27.00 5.71
C LEU A 482 18.43 27.32 7.15
N TYR A 483 19.38 27.87 7.93
CA TYR A 483 19.27 28.17 9.35
C TYR A 483 19.60 29.64 9.65
N PRO A 484 18.81 30.61 9.15
CA PRO A 484 19.04 32.02 9.42
C PRO A 484 18.95 32.32 10.91
N LEU A 485 20.01 32.94 11.46
CA LEU A 485 20.16 33.16 12.91
C LEU A 485 18.96 33.88 13.56
N LEU A 486 18.28 34.76 12.83
CA LEU A 486 17.11 35.51 13.30
C LEU A 486 15.90 34.63 13.62
N ASP A 487 15.86 33.42 13.07
CA ASP A 487 14.71 32.51 13.17
C ASP A 487 15.06 31.22 13.95
N LEU A 488 16.27 31.13 14.54
CA LEU A 488 16.72 29.94 15.30
C LEU A 488 16.26 29.89 16.77
N ARG A 489 15.37 30.79 17.20
CA ARG A 489 14.91 30.84 18.60
C ARG A 489 14.45 29.47 19.14
N PRO A 490 13.61 28.67 18.46
CA PRO A 490 13.15 27.38 19.00
C PRO A 490 14.31 26.39 19.21
N LEU A 491 15.29 26.38 18.31
CA LEU A 491 16.51 25.57 18.46
C LEU A 491 17.33 26.03 19.66
N ILE A 492 17.53 27.35 19.81
CA ILE A 492 18.25 27.89 20.96
C ILE A 492 17.53 27.52 22.25
N GLU A 493 16.20 27.64 22.32
CA GLU A 493 15.37 27.23 23.47
C GLU A 493 15.56 25.74 23.83
N ALA A 494 15.81 24.88 22.84
CA ALA A 494 16.12 23.47 23.07
C ALA A 494 17.56 23.21 23.58
N LEU A 495 18.54 24.09 23.31
CA LEU A 495 19.95 23.88 23.70
C LEU A 495 20.17 23.80 25.23
N PRO A 496 21.19 23.08 25.71
CA PRO A 496 21.62 23.19 27.11
C PRO A 496 22.16 24.59 27.42
N THR A 497 22.05 25.03 28.67
CA THR A 497 22.52 26.34 29.15
C THR A 497 23.34 26.18 30.43
N GLY A 498 24.26 27.12 30.69
CA GLY A 498 25.09 27.11 31.89
C GLY A 498 26.38 26.31 31.70
N ARG A 499 26.92 25.73 32.79
CA ARG A 499 28.20 24.99 32.76
C ARG A 499 28.19 23.74 31.89
N ASP A 500 27.03 23.11 31.72
CA ASP A 500 26.89 21.86 30.97
C ASP A 500 26.69 22.10 29.46
N ALA A 501 26.68 23.36 29.01
CA ALA A 501 26.54 23.70 27.60
C ALA A 501 27.91 23.59 26.88
N PRO A 502 27.99 22.90 25.72
CA PRO A 502 29.21 22.89 24.92
C PRO A 502 29.49 24.29 24.35
N ALA A 503 30.75 24.56 24.03
CA ALA A 503 31.21 25.87 23.54
C ALA A 503 30.45 26.30 22.27
N GLU A 504 30.12 25.35 21.40
CA GLU A 504 29.36 25.55 20.18
C GLU A 504 27.93 26.04 20.45
N ALA A 505 27.28 25.50 21.48
CA ALA A 505 25.94 25.94 21.89
C ALA A 505 25.96 27.37 22.45
N ILE A 506 26.99 27.69 23.23
CA ILE A 506 27.22 29.04 23.77
C ILE A 506 27.48 30.03 22.63
N ALA A 507 28.36 29.67 21.70
CA ALA A 507 28.71 30.50 20.54
C ALA A 507 27.51 30.76 19.64
N LEU A 508 26.72 29.72 19.32
CA LEU A 508 25.51 29.86 18.51
C LEU A 508 24.46 30.74 19.21
N THR A 509 24.27 30.55 20.52
CA THR A 509 23.36 31.40 21.32
C THR A 509 23.80 32.86 21.30
N ALA A 510 25.10 33.14 21.46
CA ALA A 510 25.65 34.49 21.41
C ALA A 510 25.44 35.13 20.02
N ALA A 511 25.73 34.39 18.94
CA ALA A 511 25.54 34.86 17.58
C ALA A 511 24.07 35.21 17.27
N VAL A 512 23.12 34.38 17.72
CA VAL A 512 21.68 34.66 17.58
C VAL A 512 21.29 35.93 18.34
N VAL A 513 21.73 36.07 19.60
CA VAL A 513 21.45 37.25 20.42
C VAL A 513 22.01 38.53 19.78
N GLU A 514 23.27 38.48 19.33
CA GLU A 514 23.90 39.61 18.66
C GLU A 514 23.17 39.98 17.36
N THR A 515 22.81 39.00 16.53
CA THR A 515 22.09 39.23 15.27
C THR A 515 20.71 39.84 15.53
N LEU A 516 19.97 39.37 16.54
CA LEU A 516 18.69 39.96 16.95
C LEU A 516 18.86 41.41 17.43
N GLN A 517 19.91 41.70 18.19
CA GLN A 517 20.20 43.06 18.65
C GLN A 517 20.50 43.99 17.47
N GLN A 518 21.35 43.55 16.53
CA GLN A 518 21.67 44.31 15.32
C GLN A 518 20.44 44.55 14.45
N ALA A 519 19.58 43.53 14.27
CA ALA A 519 18.35 43.66 13.49
C ALA A 519 17.34 44.62 14.13
N LEU A 520 17.16 44.57 15.46
CA LEU A 520 16.26 45.46 16.19
C LEU A 520 16.79 46.90 16.28
N ALA A 521 18.11 47.11 16.23
CA ALA A 521 18.72 48.43 16.19
C ALA A 521 18.51 49.17 14.86
N ARG A 522 18.22 48.44 13.76
CA ARG A 522 17.83 49.07 12.48
C ARG A 522 16.49 49.79 12.66
N PRO A 523 16.35 51.04 12.19
CA PRO A 523 15.10 51.80 12.30
C PRO A 523 13.97 51.13 11.50
N ASP A 524 12.74 51.30 11.98
CA ASP A 524 11.55 50.86 11.25
C ASP A 524 11.48 51.55 9.87
N PRO A 525 10.96 50.85 8.83
CA PRO A 525 10.65 51.50 7.57
C PRO A 525 9.70 52.68 7.80
N LEU A 526 9.90 53.77 7.05
CA LEU A 526 8.96 54.88 7.04
C LEU A 526 7.58 54.39 6.57
N PRO A 527 6.47 55.00 7.04
CA PRO A 527 5.12 54.61 6.62
C PRO A 527 4.92 54.63 5.10
N ASP A 528 5.66 55.49 4.39
CA ASP A 528 5.59 55.65 2.94
C ASP A 528 6.66 54.84 2.17
N ASP A 529 7.47 54.02 2.87
CA ASP A 529 8.49 53.17 2.26
C ASP A 529 7.97 51.75 2.01
N PHE A 530 7.52 51.50 0.78
CA PHE A 530 7.07 50.19 0.33
C PHE A 530 8.19 49.32 -0.23
N GLY A 531 9.47 49.65 -0.01
CA GLY A 531 10.60 48.86 -0.49
C GLY A 531 10.69 47.49 0.19
N LEU A 532 10.79 46.42 -0.61
CA LEU A 532 11.11 45.10 -0.08
C LEU A 532 12.55 45.08 0.44
N ARG A 533 12.76 44.46 1.59
CA ARG A 533 14.05 44.28 2.26
C ARG A 533 14.34 42.80 2.44
N ASP A 534 15.64 42.47 2.43
CA ASP A 534 16.15 41.12 2.74
C ASP A 534 15.53 40.01 1.87
N THR A 535 15.21 40.32 0.61
CA THR A 535 14.63 39.39 -0.38
C THR A 535 15.72 38.78 -1.26
N GLU A 536 15.72 37.45 -1.38
CA GLU A 536 16.66 36.73 -2.25
C GLU A 536 16.08 36.53 -3.66
N TRP A 537 16.78 37.04 -4.67
CA TRP A 537 16.30 37.02 -6.06
C TRP A 537 16.93 35.89 -6.86
N VAL A 538 16.10 35.07 -7.51
CA VAL A 538 16.55 33.88 -8.28
C VAL A 538 17.02 34.17 -9.71
N CYS A 539 16.68 35.34 -10.27
CA CYS A 539 17.00 35.70 -11.65
C CYS A 539 17.39 37.18 -11.77
N ARG A 540 18.36 37.48 -12.63
CA ARG A 540 18.85 38.85 -12.91
C ARG A 540 18.91 39.17 -14.41
N CYS A 541 18.01 38.58 -15.21
CA CYS A 541 17.83 38.97 -16.61
C CYS A 541 17.29 40.41 -16.71
N ALA A 542 17.26 40.99 -17.91
CA ALA A 542 16.82 42.38 -18.12
C ALA A 542 15.40 42.64 -17.56
N ASP A 543 14.47 41.71 -17.79
CA ASP A 543 13.09 41.82 -17.31
C ASP A 543 13.00 41.70 -15.78
N CYS A 544 13.76 40.77 -15.18
CA CYS A 544 13.79 40.60 -13.73
C CYS A 544 14.42 41.79 -13.03
N ARG A 545 15.46 42.42 -13.60
CA ARG A 545 16.07 43.63 -13.02
C ARG A 545 15.07 44.77 -12.91
N LEU A 546 14.25 45.00 -13.94
CA LEU A 546 13.21 46.03 -13.89
C LEU A 546 12.22 45.79 -12.74
N ALA A 547 11.79 44.55 -12.53
CA ALA A 547 10.90 44.20 -11.44
C ALA A 547 11.60 44.26 -10.07
N ILE A 548 12.87 43.89 -9.97
CA ILE A 548 13.66 43.96 -8.73
C ILE A 548 13.87 45.41 -8.32
N ASP A 549 14.31 46.28 -9.23
CA ASP A 549 14.55 47.70 -8.94
C ASP A 549 13.24 48.38 -8.48
N TRP A 550 12.12 48.05 -9.12
CA TRP A 550 10.80 48.49 -8.66
C TRP A 550 10.44 47.91 -7.28
N ALA A 551 10.66 46.61 -7.04
CA ALA A 551 10.35 45.96 -5.77
C ALA A 551 11.14 46.58 -4.60
N LEU A 552 12.39 46.97 -4.84
CA LEU A 552 13.27 47.63 -3.87
C LEU A 552 12.98 49.13 -3.69
N SER A 553 12.27 49.76 -4.63
CA SER A 553 11.90 51.18 -4.53
C SER A 553 10.87 51.43 -3.44
N SER A 554 10.77 52.66 -2.92
CA SER A 554 9.73 53.03 -1.94
C SER A 554 8.31 53.12 -2.53
N SER A 555 8.15 52.95 -3.85
CA SER A 555 6.87 53.14 -4.54
C SER A 555 5.81 52.12 -4.12
N ALA A 556 4.61 52.60 -3.78
CA ALA A 556 3.41 51.80 -3.61
C ALA A 556 2.72 51.44 -4.95
N GLN A 557 3.05 52.16 -6.03
CA GLN A 557 2.37 52.02 -7.31
C GLN A 557 2.75 50.70 -7.99
N PRO A 558 1.78 49.97 -8.59
CA PRO A 558 2.05 48.72 -9.27
C PRO A 558 2.91 48.92 -10.52
N LEU A 559 3.81 47.97 -10.80
CA LEU A 559 4.61 47.97 -12.02
C LEU A 559 3.81 47.38 -13.16
N THR A 560 3.69 48.12 -14.27
CA THR A 560 3.01 47.64 -15.48
C THR A 560 4.00 47.49 -16.62
N LEU A 561 4.15 46.27 -17.15
CA LEU A 561 5.09 45.95 -18.23
C LEU A 561 4.35 45.33 -19.43
N ALA A 562 4.49 45.94 -20.61
CA ALA A 562 4.03 45.36 -21.87
C ALA A 562 5.07 44.36 -22.39
N MET A 563 4.71 43.07 -22.44
CA MET A 563 5.66 42.00 -22.83
C MET A 563 4.96 40.74 -23.31
N ALA A 564 5.65 39.96 -24.15
CA ALA A 564 5.17 38.69 -24.68
C ALA A 564 4.94 37.64 -23.57
N GLU A 565 4.12 36.63 -23.85
CA GLU A 565 3.67 35.64 -22.86
C GLU A 565 4.81 34.85 -22.21
N SER A 566 5.76 34.35 -22.99
CA SER A 566 6.92 33.61 -22.49
C SER A 566 7.73 34.43 -21.47
N ARG A 567 7.92 35.73 -21.74
CA ARG A 567 8.61 36.67 -20.83
C ARG A 567 7.79 36.94 -19.56
N ARG A 568 6.46 37.11 -19.68
CA ARG A 568 5.57 37.25 -18.51
C ARG A 568 5.64 36.03 -17.60
N SER A 569 5.51 34.83 -18.17
CA SER A 569 5.52 33.57 -17.41
C SER A 569 6.85 33.35 -16.69
N HIS A 570 7.99 33.67 -17.35
CA HIS A 570 9.31 33.65 -16.71
C HIS A 570 9.39 34.62 -15.52
N LEU A 571 8.93 35.86 -15.69
CA LEU A 571 8.98 36.88 -14.64
C LEU A 571 8.10 36.51 -13.44
N ILE A 572 6.87 36.05 -13.67
CA ILE A 572 5.97 35.57 -12.61
C ILE A 572 6.62 34.41 -11.83
N THR A 573 7.17 33.43 -12.54
CA THR A 573 7.82 32.26 -11.92
C THR A 573 9.02 32.67 -11.06
N SER A 574 9.88 33.57 -11.58
CA SER A 574 11.05 34.06 -10.87
C SER A 574 10.69 34.87 -9.61
N LEU A 575 9.65 35.70 -9.69
CA LEU A 575 9.20 36.50 -8.55
C LEU A 575 8.50 35.67 -7.48
N ARG A 576 7.71 34.64 -7.87
CA ARG A 576 7.14 33.68 -6.93
C ARG A 576 8.22 32.88 -6.18
N ALA A 577 9.30 32.53 -6.87
CA ALA A 577 10.43 31.82 -6.28
C ALA A 577 11.23 32.67 -5.26
N ALA A 578 11.14 34.01 -5.32
CA ALA A 578 11.91 34.94 -4.47
C ALA A 578 11.32 35.19 -3.07
N ASP A 579 10.33 34.40 -2.64
CA ASP A 579 9.63 34.50 -1.33
C ASP A 579 8.92 35.83 -1.06
N ALA A 580 8.58 36.55 -2.12
CA ALA A 580 7.82 37.78 -2.02
C ALA A 580 6.39 37.53 -2.48
N ALA A 581 5.42 37.75 -1.59
CA ALA A 581 3.99 37.53 -1.81
C ALA A 581 3.37 38.57 -2.77
N PHE A 582 3.93 38.72 -3.97
CA PHE A 582 3.48 39.64 -5.00
C PHE A 582 2.10 39.26 -5.55
N GLY A 583 1.31 40.28 -5.90
CA GLY A 583 0.12 40.12 -6.74
C GLY A 583 0.46 40.21 -8.22
N PHE A 584 -0.22 39.42 -9.05
CA PHE A 584 -0.02 39.37 -10.50
C PHE A 584 -1.35 39.43 -11.23
N ASP A 585 -1.52 40.42 -12.09
CA ASP A 585 -2.69 40.56 -12.97
C ASP A 585 -2.25 40.73 -14.43
N VAL A 586 -2.99 40.13 -15.36
CA VAL A 586 -2.71 40.25 -16.81
C VAL A 586 -3.81 41.01 -17.50
N VAL A 587 -3.50 42.22 -17.98
CA VAL A 587 -4.44 43.07 -18.73
C VAL A 587 -4.39 42.66 -20.20
N ARG A 588 -5.46 41.98 -20.66
CA ARG A 588 -5.60 41.42 -22.02
C ARG A 588 -6.09 42.44 -23.06
N LYS A 589 -5.67 43.71 -22.95
CA LYS A 589 -6.06 44.80 -23.86
C LYS A 589 -4.84 45.34 -24.62
N GLY A 590 -4.78 45.08 -25.93
CA GLY A 590 -3.66 45.44 -26.82
C GLY A 590 -2.57 44.36 -26.89
N SER A 591 -1.79 44.33 -27.98
CA SER A 591 -0.66 43.41 -28.15
C SER A 591 0.67 44.17 -28.12
N PRO A 592 1.65 43.77 -27.29
CA PRO A 592 1.61 42.67 -26.34
C PRO A 592 0.77 42.97 -25.07
N HIS A 593 0.15 41.94 -24.45
CA HIS A 593 -0.59 42.09 -23.18
C HIS A 593 0.32 42.63 -22.07
N LYS A 594 -0.29 43.33 -21.09
CA LYS A 594 0.45 43.96 -19.99
C LYS A 594 0.38 43.12 -18.71
N LEU A 595 1.52 42.88 -18.07
CA LEU A 595 1.61 42.30 -16.74
C LEU A 595 1.63 43.43 -15.71
N VAL A 596 0.71 43.39 -14.76
CA VAL A 596 0.64 44.29 -13.60
C VAL A 596 1.13 43.52 -12.38
N ILE A 597 2.19 44.03 -11.73
CA ILE A 597 2.80 43.43 -10.54
C ILE A 597 2.55 44.37 -9.37
N SER A 598 2.01 43.84 -8.28
CA SER A 598 1.72 44.60 -7.05
C SER A 598 2.49 44.03 -5.86
N LYS A 599 2.97 44.92 -4.98
CA LYS A 599 3.63 44.53 -3.74
C LYS A 599 2.59 43.98 -2.75
N PRO A 600 3.01 43.17 -1.75
CA PRO A 600 2.10 42.68 -0.72
C PRO A 600 1.38 43.84 -0.03
N ALA A 601 0.05 43.82 -0.02
CA ALA A 601 -0.76 44.86 0.63
C ALA A 601 -0.52 44.93 2.16
N ASP A 602 -0.03 43.85 2.75
CA ASP A 602 0.26 43.69 4.18
C ASP A 602 1.76 43.82 4.51
N LEU A 603 2.60 44.38 3.62
CA LEU A 603 4.06 44.48 3.78
C LEU A 603 4.49 45.06 5.13
N HIS A 604 4.00 46.24 5.50
CA HIS A 604 4.34 46.88 6.78
C HIS A 604 3.88 46.05 7.98
N ARG A 605 2.69 45.43 7.89
CA ARG A 605 2.17 44.54 8.95
C ARG A 605 3.08 43.33 9.13
N ARG A 606 3.60 42.73 8.05
CA ARG A 606 4.57 41.61 8.11
C ARG A 606 5.88 42.04 8.76
N TYR A 607 6.41 43.20 8.40
CA TYR A 607 7.63 43.72 9.03
C TYR A 607 7.47 44.00 10.52
N ALA A 608 6.37 44.65 10.92
CA ALA A 608 6.06 44.89 12.32
C ALA A 608 5.88 43.59 13.11
N ALA A 609 5.18 42.61 12.55
CA ALA A 609 5.01 41.29 13.16
C ALA A 609 6.35 40.56 13.35
N ARG A 610 7.23 40.57 12.33
CA ARG A 610 8.55 39.93 12.41
C ARG A 610 9.44 40.60 13.47
N ARG A 611 9.48 41.93 13.53
CA ARG A 611 10.22 42.67 14.56
C ARG A 611 9.69 42.41 15.97
N LYS A 612 8.36 42.28 16.13
CA LYS A 612 7.75 41.90 17.41
C LYS A 612 8.23 40.53 17.88
N VAL A 613 8.23 39.53 16.98
CA VAL A 613 8.75 38.18 17.27
C VAL A 613 10.22 38.22 17.68
N TRP A 614 11.05 39.03 17.00
CA TRP A 614 12.46 39.22 17.35
C TRP A 614 12.65 39.86 18.72
N ALA A 615 11.87 40.89 19.06
CA ALA A 615 11.95 41.58 20.35
C ALA A 615 11.55 40.67 21.52
N GLU A 616 10.45 39.91 21.34
CA GLU A 616 10.01 38.89 22.29
C GLU A 616 11.07 37.79 22.45
N GLY A 617 11.63 37.31 21.34
CA GLY A 617 12.70 36.32 21.33
C GLY A 617 13.96 36.77 22.07
N LEU A 618 14.44 37.99 21.78
CA LEU A 618 15.61 38.56 22.45
C LEU A 618 15.40 38.69 23.96
N THR A 619 14.20 39.10 24.38
CA THR A 619 13.84 39.24 25.80
C THR A 619 13.85 37.88 26.50
N ALA A 620 13.24 36.87 25.89
CA ALA A 620 13.21 35.51 26.41
C ALA A 620 14.63 34.91 26.53
N LEU A 621 15.46 35.05 25.49
CA LEU A 621 16.83 34.54 25.49
C LEU A 621 17.71 35.23 26.55
N LYS A 622 17.62 36.55 26.70
CA LYS A 622 18.34 37.29 27.75
C LYS A 622 17.93 36.86 29.15
N SER A 623 16.63 36.67 29.39
CA SER A 623 16.12 36.15 30.67
C SER A 623 16.71 34.78 30.98
N ARG A 624 16.68 33.87 30.01
CA ARG A 624 17.20 32.51 30.13
C ARG A 624 18.71 32.47 30.43
N ILE A 625 19.50 33.29 29.75
CA ILE A 625 20.95 33.41 30.01
C ILE A 625 21.22 33.92 31.44
N ARG A 626 20.45 34.90 31.92
CA ARG A 626 20.58 35.41 33.31
C ARG A 626 20.24 34.35 34.35
N GLN A 627 19.20 33.55 34.12
CA GLN A 627 18.82 32.45 35.01
C GLN A 627 19.92 31.38 35.09
N ALA A 628 20.51 30.99 33.96
CA ALA A 628 21.62 30.04 33.93
C ALA A 628 22.86 30.53 34.71
N ASN A 629 23.18 31.82 34.61
CA ASN A 629 24.32 32.44 35.30
C ASN A 629 24.09 32.62 36.81
N SER A 630 22.86 32.89 37.26
CA SER A 630 22.52 33.06 38.68
C SER A 630 22.40 31.72 39.43
N GLY A 631 21.86 30.67 38.79
CA GLY A 631 21.87 29.32 39.35
C GLY A 631 23.28 28.77 39.58
N SER A 632 24.23 29.10 38.70
CA SER A 632 25.63 28.74 38.83
C SER A 632 26.33 29.43 40.03
N LYS A 633 26.01 30.70 40.30
CA LYS A 633 26.55 31.45 41.45
C LYS A 633 26.00 30.98 42.80
N THR A 634 24.75 30.53 42.83
CA THR A 634 24.08 30.09 44.07
C THR A 634 24.59 28.72 44.52
N ARG A 635 24.84 27.78 43.59
CA ARG A 635 25.42 26.46 43.91
C ARG A 635 26.89 26.50 44.34
N LEU A 636 27.71 27.40 43.77
CA LEU A 636 29.11 27.59 44.18
C LEU A 636 29.25 28.09 45.62
N ARG A 637 28.31 28.90 46.12
CA ARG A 637 28.30 29.30 47.53
C ARG A 637 28.03 28.11 48.45
N THR A 638 27.04 27.27 48.13
CA THR A 638 26.75 26.04 48.90
C THR A 638 27.82 24.95 48.84
N SER A 639 28.73 24.93 47.85
CA SER A 639 29.85 23.96 47.83
C SER A 639 31.16 24.51 48.39
N LEU A 640 31.20 25.79 48.77
CA LEU A 640 32.31 26.42 49.50
C LEU A 640 31.98 26.56 51.00
N ASP A 641 30.73 26.31 51.39
CA ASP A 641 30.22 26.30 52.77
C ASP A 641 29.99 24.86 53.32
N LEU A 642 30.54 23.83 52.66
CA LEU A 642 30.67 22.43 53.12
C LEU A 642 32.13 22.01 52.96
#